data_AF-A0AAD8JIM0-F1
#
_entry.id   AF-A0AAD8JIM0-F1
#
_cell.length_a   1.000
_cell.length_b   1.000
_cell.length_c   1.000
_cell.angle_alpha   90.00
_cell.angle_beta   90.00
_cell.angle_gamma   90.00
#
_symmetry.space_group_name_H-M   'P 1'
#
loop_
_entity.id
_entity.type
_entity.pdbx_description
1 polymer ?
#
loop_
_entity_poly.entity_id
_entity_poly.type
_entity_poly.pdbx_seq_one_letter_code
_entity_poly.pdbx_strand_id
1 'polypeptide(L)'
;MKFVKPLGFDAPVDRFSEARAIQHIKVLSQDIPGRQEGQPGLRQAADYIKSQLHLLQDRAGPDIRIEIEETMINGSFNMMFLGRSISLAYRNHTNILMRISSAVSEEDDPAVLLNGHFDSPPGSPGAADCGSCVASLLEVARLVVDSGWVPMKPIIFLFNGAEELFMVGSHGFMKTHRWTKTIGAFINLEASGNGGPDFVCQSGPGSWPSLVYAQSALFPMGSSANQDVFGIVPGDTDYRIFANDHGNIPGLDIIYLIGGYYYHTSTDTVERLLPGSIQARGENVIRVVKAFTMSTKIRNAYERESLPVNDGLDNERPIFFDYMSWFLIYYTRRQAMVLHSIPVVVFILVPFLLRLSHLGFWCSIATFCDFIIGLLFHVTGILLAILVPIIFSIVRLLFSSHSMNWFGNPYLAYMMFIPPSVVGLLIPRFVWRSFPLYQDPSRVKSSVEELAGEARFWGAFGQYALMTLGYLVAGLGGGFLYFFFSAFMLLAWFCFSLSIKSFGRHSLRSAACYIIPLLPCILYVVYFGGVLIQFLIEKMGMMGSLPPPYGYFVPDVIVAAIIGAVTSLSLGPLVPLIGNCKDAPKRVIFQHTIQTDVGRIVDSAFDISVLDSNSLIFLFKHAPEIASELEIGPDFSLETADLSRRERWMAIYPLSSLFSRSIKVPAKSDAILSKYRYLPHLSSYKPPMISDVGSRRVYLEFSLGSLEEVWVAVLNITGPLSSWSFAENVLPAPEVIGGGPPSYICRLSGAGQKNWTFWLEANSSAHLVIEVGVVDQYLVDQAAKIKGLFPDWVDVIAFSSYLSNYVF
;
A
#
# COMPACT_ATOMS: atom_id res chain seq x y z
N MET A 1 -7.93 -5.31 -13.31
CA MET A 1 -7.76 -6.53 -14.12
C MET A 1 -8.87 -6.57 -15.17
N LYS A 2 -8.59 -7.06 -16.37
CA LYS A 2 -9.64 -7.31 -17.37
C LYS A 2 -10.44 -8.53 -16.90
N PHE A 3 -11.68 -8.33 -16.47
CA PHE A 3 -12.55 -9.43 -16.09
C PHE A 3 -12.76 -10.34 -17.30
N VAL A 4 -12.36 -11.59 -17.18
CA VAL A 4 -12.58 -12.60 -18.22
C VAL A 4 -14.01 -13.13 -18.06
N LYS A 5 -14.80 -13.05 -19.13
CA LYS A 5 -16.17 -13.55 -19.10
C LYS A 5 -16.14 -15.07 -19.23
N PRO A 6 -16.69 -15.84 -18.26
CA PRO A 6 -16.76 -17.29 -18.37
C PRO A 6 -17.67 -17.71 -19.53
N LEU A 7 -17.29 -18.77 -20.24
CA LEU A 7 -18.11 -19.35 -21.31
C LEU A 7 -19.04 -20.44 -20.76
N GLY A 8 -20.23 -20.55 -21.36
CA GLY A 8 -21.29 -21.50 -21.00
C GLY A 8 -21.09 -22.91 -21.54
N PHE A 9 -22.04 -23.82 -21.25
CA PHE A 9 -22.02 -25.21 -21.74
C PHE A 9 -22.11 -25.30 -23.26
N ASP A 10 -22.82 -24.36 -23.87
CA ASP A 10 -23.05 -24.17 -25.29
C ASP A 10 -21.86 -23.51 -26.02
N ALA A 11 -20.77 -23.23 -25.30
CA ALA A 11 -19.55 -22.73 -25.92
C ALA A 11 -19.07 -23.67 -27.03
N PRO A 12 -18.57 -23.13 -28.17
CA PRO A 12 -18.04 -23.93 -29.26
C PRO A 12 -17.07 -25.03 -28.80
N VAL A 13 -17.08 -26.17 -29.49
CA VAL A 13 -16.28 -27.36 -29.14
C VAL A 13 -14.77 -27.09 -29.18
N ASP A 14 -14.33 -26.12 -29.99
CA ASP A 14 -12.95 -25.66 -30.14
C ASP A 14 -12.55 -24.57 -29.13
N ARG A 15 -13.45 -24.19 -28.20
CA ARG A 15 -13.20 -23.19 -27.16
C ARG A 15 -13.27 -23.80 -25.78
N PHE A 16 -12.37 -23.37 -24.89
CA PHE A 16 -12.40 -23.76 -23.49
C PHE A 16 -13.68 -23.24 -22.83
N SER A 17 -14.37 -24.06 -22.05
CA SER A 17 -15.55 -23.64 -21.30
C SER A 17 -15.36 -23.81 -19.81
N GLU A 18 -15.40 -22.71 -19.07
CA GLU A 18 -15.44 -22.72 -17.61
C GLU A 18 -16.66 -23.49 -17.08
N ALA A 19 -17.83 -23.36 -17.72
CA ALA A 19 -19.02 -24.10 -17.28
C ALA A 19 -18.84 -25.63 -17.35
N ARG A 20 -18.18 -26.13 -18.41
CA ARG A 20 -17.84 -27.56 -18.53
C ARG A 20 -16.82 -27.99 -17.46
N ALA A 21 -15.77 -27.21 -17.27
CA ALA A 21 -14.77 -27.46 -16.22
C ALA A 21 -15.40 -27.51 -14.82
N ILE A 22 -16.30 -26.57 -14.51
CA ILE A 22 -17.01 -26.52 -13.21
C ILE A 22 -17.79 -27.80 -12.92
N GLN A 23 -18.32 -28.51 -13.92
CA GLN A 23 -18.98 -29.81 -13.67
C GLN A 23 -18.01 -30.85 -13.15
N HIS A 24 -16.78 -30.89 -13.68
CA HIS A 24 -15.76 -31.78 -13.12
C HIS A 24 -15.42 -31.41 -11.68
N ILE A 25 -15.35 -30.11 -11.35
CA ILE A 25 -15.08 -29.66 -9.98
C ILE A 25 -16.21 -30.08 -9.03
N LYS A 26 -17.47 -29.97 -9.43
CA LYS A 26 -18.61 -30.42 -8.62
C LYS A 26 -18.53 -31.89 -8.29
N VAL A 27 -18.24 -32.73 -9.27
CA VAL A 27 -18.05 -34.18 -9.02
C VAL A 27 -16.92 -34.41 -8.04
N LEU A 28 -15.76 -33.77 -8.27
CA LEU A 28 -14.55 -33.98 -7.47
C LEU A 28 -14.67 -33.45 -6.03
N SER A 29 -15.38 -32.34 -5.81
CA SER A 29 -15.39 -31.64 -4.51
C SER A 29 -16.73 -31.71 -3.75
N GLN A 30 -17.84 -32.03 -4.42
CA GLN A 30 -19.18 -32.10 -3.81
C GLN A 30 -19.72 -33.53 -3.80
N ASP A 31 -19.67 -34.23 -4.94
CA ASP A 31 -20.28 -35.56 -5.07
C ASP A 31 -19.39 -36.66 -4.47
N ILE A 32 -18.07 -36.52 -4.60
CA ILE A 32 -17.09 -37.45 -4.04
C ILE A 32 -16.75 -37.04 -2.60
N PRO A 33 -16.88 -37.95 -1.62
CA PRO A 33 -16.63 -37.64 -0.22
C PRO A 33 -15.12 -37.58 0.07
N GLY A 34 -14.54 -36.37 0.04
CA GLY A 34 -13.18 -36.04 0.49
C GLY A 34 -12.04 -36.78 -0.23
N ARG A 35 -11.16 -36.03 -0.90
CA ARG A 35 -10.05 -36.61 -1.71
C ARG A 35 -8.72 -36.63 -0.96
N GLN A 36 -8.77 -36.61 0.36
CA GLN A 36 -7.58 -36.76 1.19
C GLN A 36 -6.94 -38.13 0.99
N GLU A 37 -5.60 -38.16 0.95
CA GLU A 37 -4.84 -39.41 0.97
C GLU A 37 -5.27 -40.36 2.10
N GLY A 38 -5.53 -41.61 1.71
CA GLY A 38 -6.06 -42.66 2.59
C GLY A 38 -7.59 -42.74 2.70
N GLN A 39 -8.36 -41.81 2.12
CA GLN A 39 -9.83 -41.85 2.12
C GLN A 39 -10.41 -42.56 0.88
N PRO A 40 -11.60 -43.18 0.97
CA PRO A 40 -12.27 -43.78 -0.18
C PRO A 40 -12.54 -42.80 -1.33
N GLY A 41 -12.75 -41.52 -1.03
CA GLY A 41 -13.02 -40.48 -2.04
C GLY A 41 -11.85 -40.26 -2.99
N LEU A 42 -10.60 -40.43 -2.55
CA LEU A 42 -9.43 -40.35 -3.44
C LEU A 42 -9.51 -41.40 -4.56
N ARG A 43 -9.86 -42.65 -4.22
CA ARG A 43 -10.01 -43.72 -5.21
C ARG A 43 -11.15 -43.44 -6.17
N GLN A 44 -12.28 -42.96 -5.66
CA GLN A 44 -13.42 -42.57 -6.49
C GLN A 44 -13.07 -41.44 -7.45
N ALA A 45 -12.25 -40.48 -7.03
CA ALA A 45 -11.74 -39.41 -7.89
C ALA A 45 -10.84 -39.95 -9.01
N ALA A 46 -9.92 -40.86 -8.68
CA ALA A 46 -9.08 -41.53 -9.68
C ALA A 46 -9.92 -42.31 -10.71
N ASP A 47 -10.91 -43.08 -10.25
CA ASP A 47 -11.83 -43.83 -11.11
C ASP A 47 -12.68 -42.89 -11.99
N TYR A 48 -13.15 -41.77 -11.43
CA TYR A 48 -13.85 -40.74 -12.18
C TYR A 48 -12.96 -40.13 -13.27
N ILE A 49 -11.75 -39.68 -12.94
CA ILE A 49 -10.80 -39.11 -13.91
C ILE A 49 -10.56 -40.12 -15.03
N LYS A 50 -10.21 -41.37 -14.69
CA LYS A 50 -9.98 -42.45 -15.65
C LYS A 50 -11.19 -42.69 -16.57
N SER A 51 -12.41 -42.65 -16.03
CA SER A 51 -13.63 -42.75 -16.83
C SER A 51 -13.76 -41.61 -17.85
N GLN A 52 -13.44 -40.36 -17.45
CA GLN A 52 -13.47 -39.22 -18.36
C GLN A 52 -12.41 -39.33 -19.47
N LEU A 53 -11.23 -39.86 -19.15
CA LEU A 53 -10.16 -40.10 -20.12
C LEU A 53 -10.56 -41.18 -21.13
N HIS A 54 -11.18 -42.28 -20.70
CA HIS A 54 -11.67 -43.31 -21.63
C HIS A 54 -12.80 -42.77 -22.54
N LEU A 55 -13.71 -41.94 -22.01
CA LEU A 55 -14.71 -41.27 -22.85
C LEU A 55 -14.09 -40.35 -23.91
N LEU A 56 -12.92 -39.78 -23.65
CA LEU A 56 -12.16 -39.00 -24.64
C LEU A 56 -11.47 -39.92 -25.65
N GLN A 57 -10.91 -41.03 -25.21
CA GLN A 57 -10.31 -42.06 -26.06
C GLN A 57 -11.32 -42.63 -27.07
N ASP A 58 -12.55 -42.89 -26.64
CA ASP A 58 -13.63 -43.42 -27.51
C ASP A 58 -14.07 -42.42 -28.60
N ARG A 59 -13.84 -41.11 -28.37
CA ARG A 59 -14.17 -40.04 -29.32
C ARG A 59 -12.99 -39.66 -30.23
N ALA A 60 -11.81 -40.22 -29.99
CA ALA A 60 -10.60 -39.84 -30.71
C ALA A 60 -10.69 -40.15 -32.21
N GLY A 61 -10.31 -39.17 -33.04
CA GLY A 61 -10.18 -39.37 -34.48
C GLY A 61 -8.97 -40.25 -34.84
N PRO A 62 -8.89 -40.75 -36.09
CA PRO A 62 -7.84 -41.67 -36.53
C PRO A 62 -6.43 -41.05 -36.55
N ASP A 63 -6.33 -39.72 -36.58
CA ASP A 63 -5.05 -39.00 -36.67
C ASP A 63 -4.33 -38.84 -35.32
N ILE A 64 -5.00 -39.18 -34.21
CA ILE A 64 -4.44 -39.09 -32.86
C ILE A 64 -4.43 -40.46 -32.18
N ARG A 65 -3.36 -40.74 -31.42
CA ARG A 65 -3.23 -41.91 -30.55
C ARG A 65 -3.39 -41.45 -29.10
N ILE A 66 -4.24 -42.14 -28.34
CA ILE A 66 -4.46 -41.88 -26.91
C ILE A 66 -4.09 -43.13 -26.10
N GLU A 67 -3.15 -42.97 -25.17
CA GLU A 67 -2.70 -44.00 -24.23
C GLU A 67 -3.05 -43.56 -22.81
N ILE A 68 -3.69 -44.43 -22.02
CA ILE A 68 -4.13 -44.13 -20.65
C ILE A 68 -3.49 -45.13 -19.71
N GLU A 69 -2.84 -44.65 -18.66
CA GLU A 69 -2.20 -45.50 -17.65
C GLU A 69 -2.58 -45.07 -16.24
N GLU A 70 -2.79 -46.07 -15.38
CA GLU A 70 -2.88 -45.90 -13.94
C GLU A 70 -1.62 -46.53 -13.35
N THR A 71 -0.85 -45.74 -12.60
CA THR A 71 0.42 -46.20 -12.04
C THR A 71 0.43 -46.11 -10.53
N MET A 72 0.90 -47.18 -9.89
CA MET A 72 1.19 -47.18 -8.47
C MET A 72 2.66 -46.84 -8.24
N ILE A 73 2.90 -45.82 -7.44
CA ILE A 73 4.24 -45.30 -7.16
C ILE A 73 4.69 -45.61 -5.74
N ASN A 74 5.99 -45.83 -5.60
CA ASN A 74 6.67 -46.09 -4.33
C ASN A 74 7.99 -45.33 -4.35
N GLY A 75 8.47 -44.90 -3.19
CA GLY A 75 9.76 -44.22 -3.14
C GLY A 75 10.11 -43.65 -1.77
N SER A 76 11.23 -42.94 -1.77
CA SER A 76 11.69 -42.16 -0.62
C SER A 76 12.58 -41.03 -1.11
N PHE A 77 12.47 -39.86 -0.49
CA PHE A 77 13.34 -38.73 -0.75
C PHE A 77 13.47 -37.85 0.49
N ASN A 78 14.52 -37.04 0.49
CA ASN A 78 14.71 -36.01 1.51
C ASN A 78 14.32 -34.67 0.92
N MET A 79 13.68 -33.82 1.72
CA MET A 79 13.46 -32.43 1.36
C MET A 79 13.83 -31.51 2.51
N MET A 80 14.24 -30.30 2.17
CA MET A 80 14.23 -29.19 3.11
C MET A 80 12.85 -28.53 3.07
N PHE A 81 12.20 -28.44 4.22
CA PHE A 81 10.93 -27.74 4.41
C PHE A 81 11.02 -26.85 5.64
N LEU A 82 10.77 -25.54 5.47
CA LEU A 82 10.90 -24.54 6.53
C LEU A 82 12.24 -24.62 7.31
N GLY A 83 13.34 -24.85 6.59
CA GLY A 83 14.69 -24.95 7.17
C GLY A 83 14.97 -26.25 7.94
N ARG A 84 14.07 -27.24 7.87
CA ARG A 84 14.25 -28.56 8.49
C ARG A 84 14.34 -29.64 7.41
N SER A 85 15.25 -30.59 7.60
CA SER A 85 15.32 -31.78 6.76
C SER A 85 14.20 -32.74 7.16
N ILE A 86 13.41 -33.15 6.18
CA ILE A 86 12.36 -34.16 6.32
C ILE A 86 12.72 -35.32 5.40
N SER A 87 12.73 -36.54 5.95
CA SER A 87 12.86 -37.77 5.17
C SER A 87 11.48 -38.39 4.99
N LEU A 88 11.05 -38.51 3.73
CA LEU A 88 9.79 -39.15 3.38
C LEU A 88 10.06 -40.52 2.78
N ALA A 89 9.26 -41.50 3.18
CA ALA A 89 9.18 -42.81 2.57
C ALA A 89 7.70 -43.17 2.43
N TYR A 90 7.33 -43.66 1.25
CA TYR A 90 5.92 -43.82 0.88
C TYR A 90 5.72 -45.02 -0.04
N ARG A 91 4.49 -45.53 -0.06
CA ARG A 91 4.10 -46.69 -0.87
C ARG A 91 2.66 -46.59 -1.34
N ASN A 92 2.39 -47.18 -2.49
CA ASN A 92 1.05 -47.39 -3.05
C ASN A 92 0.23 -46.10 -3.29
N HIS A 93 0.88 -44.99 -3.66
CA HIS A 93 0.13 -43.81 -4.17
C HIS A 93 -0.19 -43.99 -5.65
N THR A 94 -1.29 -43.39 -6.11
CA THR A 94 -1.80 -43.59 -7.47
C THR A 94 -1.66 -42.31 -8.28
N ASN A 95 -1.15 -42.44 -9.50
CA ASN A 95 -1.20 -41.41 -10.53
C ASN A 95 -2.02 -41.90 -11.72
N ILE A 96 -2.81 -41.01 -12.32
CA ILE A 96 -3.56 -41.27 -13.55
C ILE A 96 -2.93 -40.44 -14.67
N LEU A 97 -2.67 -41.08 -15.80
CA LEU A 97 -1.97 -40.46 -16.91
C LEU A 97 -2.72 -40.65 -18.22
N MET A 98 -2.65 -39.64 -19.09
CA MET A 98 -3.07 -39.74 -20.48
C MET A 98 -2.02 -39.13 -21.40
N ARG A 99 -1.59 -39.86 -22.42
CA ARG A 99 -0.73 -39.36 -23.49
C ARG A 99 -1.53 -39.26 -24.77
N ILE A 100 -1.59 -38.05 -25.33
CA ILE A 100 -2.14 -37.78 -26.66
C ILE A 100 -0.97 -37.50 -27.60
N SER A 101 -0.87 -38.24 -28.70
CA SER A 101 0.12 -38.01 -29.74
C SER A 101 -0.50 -38.06 -31.12
N SER A 102 0.23 -37.60 -32.15
CA SER A 102 -0.14 -37.90 -33.52
C SER A 102 -0.01 -39.41 -33.78
N ALA A 103 -0.80 -39.95 -34.71
CA ALA A 103 -0.72 -41.36 -35.11
C ALA A 103 0.67 -41.74 -35.67
N VAL A 104 1.43 -40.77 -36.17
CA VAL A 104 2.80 -40.94 -36.68
C VAL A 104 3.89 -40.59 -35.66
N SER A 105 3.54 -40.24 -34.42
CA SER A 105 4.52 -39.93 -33.38
C SER A 105 5.21 -41.20 -32.87
N GLU A 106 6.53 -41.09 -32.71
CA GLU A 106 7.37 -42.14 -32.13
C GLU A 106 7.26 -42.14 -30.59
N GLU A 107 7.65 -43.25 -29.95
CA GLU A 107 7.54 -43.38 -28.48
C GLU A 107 8.48 -42.41 -27.74
N ASP A 108 9.68 -42.19 -28.28
CA ASP A 108 10.72 -41.32 -27.70
C ASP A 108 10.60 -39.83 -28.09
N ASP A 109 9.56 -39.46 -28.83
CA ASP A 109 9.32 -38.06 -29.22
C ASP A 109 9.19 -37.16 -27.98
N PRO A 110 9.84 -35.97 -27.99
CA PRO A 110 9.75 -35.04 -26.88
C PRO A 110 8.31 -34.58 -26.65
N ALA A 111 7.86 -34.62 -25.40
CA ALA A 111 6.48 -34.38 -25.00
C ALA A 111 6.33 -33.15 -24.09
N VAL A 112 5.14 -32.54 -24.10
CA VAL A 112 4.74 -31.48 -23.16
C VAL A 112 3.93 -32.10 -22.02
N LEU A 113 4.37 -31.92 -20.78
CA LEU A 113 3.65 -32.36 -19.59
C LEU A 113 2.69 -31.26 -19.09
N LEU A 114 1.44 -31.63 -18.81
CA LEU A 114 0.49 -30.85 -18.02
C LEU A 114 0.25 -31.58 -16.70
N ASN A 115 0.56 -30.93 -15.58
CA ASN A 115 0.41 -31.49 -14.24
C ASN A 115 -0.68 -30.75 -13.45
N GLY A 116 -1.43 -31.49 -12.65
CA GLY A 116 -2.29 -30.97 -11.60
C GLY A 116 -2.76 -32.10 -10.69
N HIS A 117 -2.77 -31.87 -9.38
CA HIS A 117 -3.02 -32.93 -8.41
C HIS A 117 -4.51 -33.14 -8.12
N PHE A 118 -4.90 -34.38 -7.84
CA PHE A 118 -6.32 -34.72 -7.63
C PHE A 118 -6.69 -35.05 -6.19
N ASP A 119 -5.70 -35.19 -5.30
CA ASP A 119 -5.90 -35.27 -3.87
C ASP A 119 -6.32 -33.90 -3.28
N SER A 120 -6.72 -33.89 -2.02
CA SER A 120 -7.10 -32.68 -1.29
C SER A 120 -6.53 -32.68 0.13
N PRO A 121 -6.32 -31.50 0.75
CA PRO A 121 -5.75 -31.43 2.08
C PRO A 121 -6.75 -31.92 3.13
N PRO A 122 -6.29 -32.32 4.33
CA PRO A 122 -7.17 -32.79 5.38
C PRO A 122 -8.28 -31.79 5.73
N GLY A 123 -9.54 -32.24 5.63
CA GLY A 123 -10.71 -31.43 5.96
C GLY A 123 -11.12 -30.40 4.90
N SER A 124 -10.44 -30.32 3.76
CA SER A 124 -10.80 -29.46 2.62
C SER A 124 -11.50 -30.26 1.51
N PRO A 125 -12.59 -29.72 0.90
CA PRO A 125 -13.17 -30.27 -0.33
C PRO A 125 -12.24 -30.12 -1.56
N GLY A 126 -11.33 -29.15 -1.53
CA GLY A 126 -10.34 -28.93 -2.58
C GLY A 126 -10.92 -28.46 -3.90
N ALA A 127 -11.94 -27.60 -3.89
CA ALA A 127 -12.60 -27.12 -5.10
C ALA A 127 -11.64 -26.29 -5.97
N ALA A 128 -10.94 -25.33 -5.36
CA ALA A 128 -9.83 -24.64 -6.02
C ALA A 128 -8.59 -25.54 -6.02
N ASP A 129 -8.31 -26.17 -4.89
CA ASP A 129 -7.05 -26.83 -4.55
C ASP A 129 -7.16 -28.37 -4.42
N CYS A 130 -6.91 -29.15 -5.47
CA CYS A 130 -6.68 -28.72 -6.86
C CYS A 130 -7.76 -29.29 -7.80
N GLY A 131 -9.02 -29.33 -7.34
CA GLY A 131 -10.16 -29.70 -8.19
C GLY A 131 -10.23 -28.84 -9.46
N SER A 132 -9.91 -27.55 -9.35
CA SER A 132 -9.85 -26.62 -10.49
C SER A 132 -8.74 -26.95 -11.49
N CYS A 133 -7.63 -27.50 -11.01
CA CYS A 133 -6.48 -27.90 -11.81
C CYS A 133 -6.84 -29.13 -12.65
N VAL A 134 -7.32 -30.19 -12.00
CA VAL A 134 -7.82 -31.41 -12.65
C VAL A 134 -8.90 -31.09 -13.68
N ALA A 135 -9.88 -30.26 -13.32
CA ALA A 135 -10.95 -29.86 -14.23
C ALA A 135 -10.42 -29.08 -15.45
N SER A 136 -9.42 -28.22 -15.26
CA SER A 136 -8.75 -27.50 -16.36
C SER A 136 -8.04 -28.47 -17.30
N LEU A 137 -7.33 -29.46 -16.75
CA LEU A 137 -6.65 -30.50 -17.53
C LEU A 137 -7.64 -31.33 -18.34
N LEU A 138 -8.77 -31.74 -17.74
CA LEU A 138 -9.83 -32.50 -18.44
C LEU A 138 -10.45 -31.72 -19.59
N GLU A 139 -10.79 -30.44 -19.40
CA GLU A 139 -11.35 -29.61 -20.49
C GLU A 139 -10.30 -29.28 -21.55
N VAL A 140 -9.02 -29.12 -21.19
CA VAL A 140 -7.93 -28.99 -22.17
C VAL A 140 -7.75 -30.28 -22.96
N ALA A 141 -7.75 -31.45 -22.31
CA ALA A 141 -7.71 -32.75 -22.99
C ALA A 141 -8.87 -32.92 -23.97
N ARG A 142 -10.09 -32.55 -23.54
CA ARG A 142 -11.27 -32.49 -24.40
C ARG A 142 -11.05 -31.59 -25.62
N LEU A 143 -10.47 -30.41 -25.44
CA LEU A 143 -10.16 -29.53 -26.57
C LEU A 143 -9.17 -30.15 -27.55
N VAL A 144 -8.14 -30.84 -27.07
CA VAL A 144 -7.19 -31.51 -27.98
C VAL A 144 -7.90 -32.55 -28.83
N VAL A 145 -8.78 -33.35 -28.23
CA VAL A 145 -9.51 -34.42 -28.93
C VAL A 145 -10.59 -33.88 -29.87
N ASP A 146 -11.43 -32.95 -29.40
CA ASP A 146 -12.65 -32.56 -30.11
C ASP A 146 -12.45 -31.39 -31.10
N SER A 147 -11.34 -30.64 -31.03
CA SER A 147 -11.14 -29.45 -31.89
C SER A 147 -10.61 -29.77 -33.29
N GLY A 148 -10.26 -31.02 -33.57
CA GLY A 148 -9.59 -31.43 -34.81
C GLY A 148 -8.12 -31.01 -34.88
N TRP A 149 -7.54 -30.51 -33.79
CA TRP A 149 -6.12 -30.17 -33.71
C TRP A 149 -5.27 -31.41 -33.42
N VAL A 150 -4.35 -31.75 -34.33
CA VAL A 150 -3.34 -32.79 -34.11
C VAL A 150 -2.07 -32.17 -33.52
N PRO A 151 -1.64 -32.58 -32.30
CA PRO A 151 -0.47 -32.00 -31.68
C PRO A 151 0.82 -32.46 -32.39
N MET A 152 1.70 -31.49 -32.72
CA MET A 152 2.99 -31.74 -33.39
C MET A 152 3.96 -32.56 -32.52
N LYS A 153 3.83 -32.43 -31.21
CA LYS A 153 4.58 -33.18 -30.20
C LYS A 153 3.60 -33.75 -29.19
N PRO A 154 3.85 -34.95 -28.64
CA PRO A 154 2.94 -35.57 -27.68
C PRO A 154 2.65 -34.66 -26.47
N ILE A 155 1.44 -34.78 -25.94
CA ILE A 155 1.01 -34.10 -24.72
C ILE A 155 0.71 -35.17 -23.67
N ILE A 156 1.33 -35.05 -22.50
CA ILE A 156 1.08 -35.92 -21.35
C ILE A 156 0.29 -35.12 -20.33
N PHE A 157 -0.87 -35.63 -19.96
CA PHE A 157 -1.65 -35.16 -18.83
C PHE A 157 -1.33 -36.07 -17.64
N LEU A 158 -0.79 -35.47 -16.58
CA LEU A 158 -0.51 -36.14 -15.32
C LEU A 158 -1.47 -35.60 -14.27
N PHE A 159 -2.37 -36.47 -13.83
CA PHE A 159 -3.19 -36.27 -12.66
C PHE A 159 -2.49 -37.00 -11.52
N ASN A 160 -1.65 -36.27 -10.77
CA ASN A 160 -0.87 -36.87 -9.69
C ASN A 160 -1.69 -36.93 -8.39
N GLY A 161 -1.50 -38.01 -7.63
CA GLY A 161 -2.03 -38.14 -6.27
C GLY A 161 -0.97 -37.72 -5.24
N ALA A 162 -1.37 -37.52 -3.99
CA ALA A 162 -0.46 -37.20 -2.89
C ALA A 162 0.46 -35.98 -3.12
N GLU A 163 -0.03 -34.89 -3.71
CA GLU A 163 0.71 -33.62 -3.65
C GLU A 163 0.69 -33.07 -2.22
N GLU A 164 -0.46 -33.15 -1.55
CA GLU A 164 -0.69 -32.58 -0.21
C GLU A 164 0.10 -33.28 0.90
N LEU A 165 0.73 -34.41 0.55
CA LEU A 165 1.70 -35.12 1.38
C LEU A 165 3.14 -34.78 0.98
N PHE A 166 3.37 -33.57 0.47
CA PHE A 166 4.63 -33.03 -0.01
C PHE A 166 5.09 -33.63 -1.36
N MET A 167 4.30 -33.45 -2.43
CA MET A 167 4.68 -33.72 -3.83
C MET A 167 5.08 -35.17 -4.11
N VAL A 168 4.49 -36.11 -3.38
CA VAL A 168 4.88 -37.53 -3.39
C VAL A 168 4.52 -38.18 -4.73
N GLY A 169 3.38 -37.76 -5.29
CA GLY A 169 2.89 -38.14 -6.62
C GLY A 169 3.86 -37.87 -7.74
N SER A 170 4.25 -36.60 -7.87
CA SER A 170 5.16 -36.16 -8.93
C SER A 170 6.56 -36.77 -8.73
N HIS A 171 7.04 -36.89 -7.49
CA HIS A 171 8.32 -37.55 -7.22
C HIS A 171 8.31 -39.02 -7.66
N GLY A 172 7.27 -39.76 -7.28
CA GLY A 172 7.13 -41.16 -7.68
C GLY A 172 7.01 -41.33 -9.19
N PHE A 173 6.27 -40.45 -9.87
CA PHE A 173 6.20 -40.42 -11.33
C PHE A 173 7.59 -40.24 -11.94
N MET A 174 8.32 -39.20 -11.53
CA MET A 174 9.65 -38.88 -12.05
C MET A 174 10.67 -40.00 -11.86
N LYS A 175 10.53 -40.84 -10.83
CA LYS A 175 11.44 -41.95 -10.56
C LYS A 175 11.11 -43.24 -11.30
N THR A 176 9.84 -43.49 -11.62
CA THR A 176 9.39 -44.84 -12.00
C THR A 176 8.78 -44.92 -13.40
N HIS A 177 8.20 -43.83 -13.90
CA HIS A 177 7.41 -43.89 -15.13
C HIS A 177 8.30 -43.73 -16.39
N ARG A 178 8.05 -44.55 -17.41
CA ARG A 178 8.86 -44.55 -18.65
C ARG A 178 8.79 -43.22 -19.42
N TRP A 179 7.62 -42.60 -19.48
CA TRP A 179 7.42 -41.33 -20.19
C TRP A 179 8.21 -40.15 -19.63
N THR A 180 8.74 -40.21 -18.40
CA THR A 180 9.57 -39.14 -17.81
C THR A 180 10.75 -38.76 -18.68
N LYS A 181 11.34 -39.73 -19.39
CA LYS A 181 12.46 -39.54 -20.31
C LYS A 181 12.07 -38.74 -21.56
N THR A 182 10.79 -38.74 -21.91
CA THR A 182 10.27 -38.04 -23.10
C THR A 182 9.88 -36.60 -22.81
N ILE A 183 9.71 -36.20 -21.54
CA ILE A 183 9.19 -34.87 -21.20
C ILE A 183 10.24 -33.82 -21.53
N GLY A 184 9.90 -32.89 -22.43
CA GLY A 184 10.77 -31.80 -22.85
C GLY A 184 10.38 -30.41 -22.36
N ALA A 185 9.12 -30.23 -21.96
CA ALA A 185 8.64 -29.05 -21.25
C ALA A 185 7.47 -29.42 -20.35
N PHE A 186 7.16 -28.58 -19.34
CA PHE A 186 5.97 -28.79 -18.53
C PHE A 186 5.23 -27.51 -18.13
N ILE A 187 3.96 -27.66 -17.79
CA ILE A 187 3.14 -26.65 -17.12
C ILE A 187 2.54 -27.32 -15.88
N ASN A 188 2.82 -26.76 -14.70
CA ASN A 188 2.20 -27.13 -13.45
C ASN A 188 1.05 -26.16 -13.15
N LEU A 189 -0.14 -26.69 -12.82
CA LEU A 189 -1.28 -25.89 -12.40
C LEU A 189 -1.55 -26.12 -10.91
N GLU A 190 -1.65 -25.03 -10.17
CA GLU A 190 -1.79 -25.03 -8.72
C GLU A 190 -2.83 -24.00 -8.24
N ALA A 191 -3.29 -24.10 -7.00
CA ALA A 191 -4.18 -23.12 -6.38
C ALA A 191 -3.84 -22.87 -4.91
N SER A 192 -3.29 -21.68 -4.63
CA SER A 192 -3.03 -21.20 -3.28
C SER A 192 -4.15 -20.29 -2.72
N GLY A 193 -5.31 -20.32 -3.39
CA GLY A 193 -6.49 -19.48 -3.20
C GLY A 193 -7.63 -19.87 -4.16
N ASN A 194 -8.75 -19.16 -4.14
CA ASN A 194 -9.99 -19.53 -4.86
C ASN A 194 -10.15 -18.94 -6.27
N GLY A 195 -9.12 -18.26 -6.79
CA GLY A 195 -9.09 -17.71 -8.15
C GLY A 195 -8.37 -16.37 -8.23
N GLY A 196 -8.90 -15.47 -9.06
CA GLY A 196 -8.25 -14.19 -9.40
C GLY A 196 -7.24 -14.36 -10.53
N PRO A 197 -6.06 -13.72 -10.44
CA PRO A 197 -4.96 -13.92 -11.39
C PRO A 197 -4.45 -15.37 -11.40
N ASP A 198 -4.35 -15.94 -12.60
CA ASP A 198 -3.70 -17.24 -12.86
C ASP A 198 -2.21 -16.99 -13.15
N PHE A 199 -1.44 -16.87 -12.07
CA PHE A 199 -0.17 -16.16 -12.08
C PHE A 199 1.00 -17.12 -12.33
N VAL A 200 1.86 -16.81 -13.30
CA VAL A 200 3.15 -17.51 -13.47
C VAL A 200 4.10 -17.07 -12.35
N CYS A 201 4.21 -17.87 -11.29
CA CYS A 201 5.02 -17.55 -10.12
C CYS A 201 6.48 -18.02 -10.28
N GLN A 202 6.71 -19.08 -11.05
CA GLN A 202 8.03 -19.64 -11.33
C GLN A 202 8.13 -20.03 -12.81
N SER A 203 9.31 -19.79 -13.38
CA SER A 203 9.65 -20.22 -14.73
C SER A 203 11.10 -20.67 -14.80
N GLY A 204 11.32 -21.74 -15.56
CA GLY A 204 12.65 -22.27 -15.84
C GLY A 204 12.72 -23.79 -15.67
N PRO A 205 13.93 -24.38 -15.69
CA PRO A 205 15.21 -23.72 -15.92
C PRO A 205 15.29 -23.00 -17.28
N GLY A 206 16.10 -21.96 -17.33
CA GLY A 206 16.33 -21.16 -18.52
C GLY A 206 15.20 -20.19 -18.90
N SER A 207 15.42 -19.48 -20.01
CA SER A 207 14.56 -18.35 -20.41
C SER A 207 13.42 -18.70 -21.37
N TRP A 208 13.49 -19.89 -21.97
CA TRP A 208 12.57 -20.30 -23.02
C TRP A 208 11.11 -20.44 -22.57
N PRO A 209 10.76 -21.04 -21.40
CA PRO A 209 9.37 -21.20 -21.00
C PRO A 209 8.62 -19.88 -20.84
N SER A 210 9.23 -18.89 -20.18
CA SER A 210 8.63 -17.56 -20.01
C SER A 210 8.56 -16.79 -21.32
N LEU A 211 9.49 -16.99 -22.26
CA LEU A 211 9.37 -16.45 -23.61
C LEU A 211 8.15 -17.03 -24.36
N VAL A 212 7.95 -18.35 -24.29
CA VAL A 212 6.78 -19.00 -24.89
C VAL A 212 5.49 -18.45 -24.28
N TYR A 213 5.44 -18.31 -22.95
CA TYR A 213 4.29 -17.73 -22.26
C TYR A 213 4.03 -16.28 -22.71
N ALA A 214 5.06 -15.44 -22.76
CA ALA A 214 4.98 -14.04 -23.20
C ALA A 214 4.38 -13.89 -24.60
N GLN A 215 4.68 -14.82 -25.50
CA GLN A 215 4.26 -14.79 -26.90
C GLN A 215 2.87 -15.39 -27.14
N SER A 216 2.40 -16.28 -26.26
CA SER A 216 1.22 -17.11 -26.51
C SER A 216 0.03 -16.86 -25.58
N ALA A 217 0.27 -16.42 -24.33
CA ALA A 217 -0.79 -16.21 -23.36
C ALA A 217 -1.76 -15.09 -23.80
N LEU A 218 -3.07 -15.37 -23.70
CA LEU A 218 -4.12 -14.39 -24.03
C LEU A 218 -4.34 -13.38 -22.90
N PHE A 219 -4.22 -13.84 -21.66
CA PHE A 219 -4.36 -13.07 -20.44
C PHE A 219 -3.08 -13.21 -19.60
N PRO A 220 -1.94 -12.65 -20.05
CA PRO A 220 -0.67 -12.87 -19.38
C PRO A 220 -0.66 -12.28 -17.98
N MET A 221 -0.27 -13.09 -17.00
CA MET A 221 -0.13 -12.73 -15.60
C MET A 221 1.10 -13.43 -15.05
N GLY A 222 2.08 -12.67 -14.57
CA GLY A 222 3.35 -13.27 -14.13
C GLY A 222 4.40 -12.21 -13.84
N SER A 223 5.35 -12.52 -12.96
CA SER A 223 6.47 -11.63 -12.66
C SER A 223 7.68 -12.40 -12.17
N SER A 224 8.85 -12.09 -12.73
CA SER A 224 10.14 -12.58 -12.25
C SER A 224 10.47 -12.13 -10.82
N ALA A 225 9.85 -11.06 -10.31
CA ALA A 225 10.00 -10.64 -8.92
C ALA A 225 9.39 -11.64 -7.92
N ASN A 226 8.36 -12.38 -8.32
CA ASN A 226 7.72 -13.35 -7.42
C ASN A 226 8.60 -14.59 -7.25
N GLN A 227 9.28 -15.02 -8.32
CA GLN A 227 10.24 -16.12 -8.28
C GLN A 227 11.41 -15.84 -7.31
N ASP A 228 11.77 -14.57 -7.11
CA ASP A 228 12.82 -14.18 -6.15
C ASP A 228 12.41 -14.41 -4.69
N VAL A 229 11.11 -14.29 -4.38
CA VAL A 229 10.58 -14.39 -3.01
C VAL A 229 9.89 -15.72 -2.72
N PHE A 230 9.63 -16.54 -3.74
CA PHE A 230 8.89 -17.80 -3.60
C PHE A 230 9.52 -18.74 -2.54
N GLY A 231 10.85 -18.87 -2.52
CA GLY A 231 11.56 -19.71 -1.53
C GLY A 231 11.52 -19.20 -0.09
N ILE A 232 10.95 -18.01 0.17
CA ILE A 232 10.75 -17.45 1.52
C ILE A 232 9.31 -17.68 2.01
N VAL A 233 8.38 -17.92 1.08
CA VAL A 233 6.98 -18.20 1.41
C VAL A 233 6.85 -19.65 1.91
N PRO A 234 6.10 -19.91 3.00
CA PRO A 234 5.77 -21.27 3.42
C PRO A 234 4.91 -21.97 2.36
N GLY A 235 5.52 -22.85 1.55
CA GLY A 235 4.86 -23.61 0.50
C GLY A 235 5.84 -24.04 -0.58
N ASP A 236 5.52 -25.13 -1.27
CA ASP A 236 6.24 -25.63 -2.45
C ASP A 236 5.20 -26.28 -3.37
N THR A 237 5.58 -26.61 -4.60
CA THR A 237 4.67 -27.25 -5.56
C THR A 237 5.40 -28.34 -6.33
N ASP A 238 4.65 -29.17 -7.05
CA ASP A 238 5.22 -30.17 -7.96
C ASP A 238 6.23 -29.59 -8.97
N TYR A 239 6.17 -28.28 -9.27
CA TYR A 239 7.16 -27.59 -10.09
C TYR A 239 8.59 -27.91 -9.62
N ARG A 240 8.85 -27.95 -8.31
CA ARG A 240 10.18 -28.23 -7.77
C ARG A 240 10.68 -29.61 -8.18
N ILE A 241 9.82 -30.62 -8.17
CA ILE A 241 10.18 -31.99 -8.53
C ILE A 241 10.58 -32.06 -10.01
N PHE A 242 9.81 -31.41 -10.89
CA PHE A 242 10.09 -31.40 -12.33
C PHE A 242 11.27 -30.51 -12.73
N ALA A 243 11.36 -29.30 -12.18
CA ALA A 243 12.35 -28.30 -12.59
C ALA A 243 13.69 -28.42 -11.84
N ASN A 244 13.68 -28.77 -10.55
CA ASN A 244 14.87 -28.62 -9.70
C ASN A 244 15.41 -29.97 -9.21
N ASP A 245 14.60 -30.73 -8.47
CA ASP A 245 15.11 -31.84 -7.65
C ASP A 245 15.39 -33.10 -8.50
N HIS A 246 14.62 -33.34 -9.57
CA HIS A 246 14.69 -34.60 -10.31
C HIS A 246 14.65 -34.51 -11.84
N GLY A 247 14.03 -33.49 -12.44
CA GLY A 247 13.86 -33.45 -13.90
C GLY A 247 14.79 -32.52 -14.67
N ASN A 248 15.19 -31.38 -14.09
CA ASN A 248 15.83 -30.28 -14.84
C ASN A 248 15.06 -29.96 -16.14
N ILE A 249 13.72 -30.04 -16.08
CA ILE A 249 12.83 -29.84 -17.22
C ILE A 249 12.43 -28.36 -17.26
N PRO A 250 12.54 -27.66 -18.41
CA PRO A 250 12.07 -26.29 -18.53
C PRO A 250 10.53 -26.23 -18.46
N GLY A 251 9.97 -25.40 -17.59
CA GLY A 251 8.53 -25.29 -17.42
C GLY A 251 8.03 -24.00 -16.78
N LEU A 252 6.74 -24.01 -16.50
CA LEU A 252 5.98 -22.92 -15.88
C LEU A 252 5.20 -23.44 -14.69
N ASP A 253 5.21 -22.70 -13.58
CA ASP A 253 4.30 -22.91 -12.46
C ASP A 253 3.24 -21.82 -12.45
N ILE A 254 1.96 -22.21 -12.56
CA ILE A 254 0.84 -21.30 -12.70
C ILE A 254 -0.14 -21.50 -11.56
N ILE A 255 -0.31 -20.48 -10.72
CA ILE A 255 -1.01 -20.60 -9.44
C ILE A 255 -2.14 -19.57 -9.32
N TYR A 256 -3.28 -19.98 -8.78
CA TYR A 256 -4.23 -19.03 -8.20
C TYR A 256 -3.67 -18.41 -6.92
N LEU A 257 -3.31 -17.13 -6.99
CA LEU A 257 -2.56 -16.47 -5.93
C LEU A 257 -3.44 -15.84 -4.85
N ILE A 258 -4.66 -15.44 -5.18
CA ILE A 258 -5.53 -14.63 -4.30
C ILE A 258 -6.64 -15.51 -3.70
N GLY A 259 -7.02 -15.20 -2.46
CA GLY A 259 -8.10 -15.90 -1.77
C GLY A 259 -7.61 -16.98 -0.81
N GLY A 260 -6.40 -16.79 -0.26
CA GLY A 260 -5.76 -17.72 0.67
C GLY A 260 -6.58 -18.01 1.93
N TYR A 261 -7.57 -17.19 2.30
CA TYR A 261 -8.49 -17.50 3.42
C TYR A 261 -9.23 -18.83 3.26
N TYR A 262 -9.40 -19.30 2.03
CA TYR A 262 -10.09 -20.54 1.72
C TYR A 262 -9.13 -21.72 1.57
N TYR A 263 -7.86 -21.45 1.25
CA TYR A 263 -6.82 -22.44 1.03
C TYR A 263 -6.62 -23.35 2.25
N HIS A 264 -6.58 -24.66 2.03
CA HIS A 264 -6.47 -25.68 3.09
C HIS A 264 -7.57 -25.60 4.18
N THR A 265 -8.77 -25.14 3.83
CA THR A 265 -9.90 -25.07 4.77
C THR A 265 -11.11 -25.86 4.25
N SER A 266 -12.07 -26.18 5.14
CA SER A 266 -13.37 -26.81 4.82
C SER A 266 -14.29 -25.97 3.91
N THR A 267 -13.74 -24.91 3.39
CA THR A 267 -14.38 -23.70 2.95
C THR A 267 -13.89 -23.34 1.54
N ASP A 268 -12.86 -24.05 1.05
CA ASP A 268 -12.55 -24.17 -0.37
C ASP A 268 -13.64 -24.98 -1.10
N THR A 269 -14.63 -24.27 -1.60
CA THR A 269 -15.89 -24.81 -2.13
C THR A 269 -16.18 -24.23 -3.51
N VAL A 270 -16.93 -24.96 -4.34
CA VAL A 270 -17.23 -24.56 -5.74
C VAL A 270 -17.89 -23.18 -5.80
N GLU A 271 -18.76 -22.89 -4.84
CA GLU A 271 -19.51 -21.63 -4.75
C GLU A 271 -18.61 -20.41 -4.54
N ARG A 272 -17.37 -20.63 -4.08
CA ARG A 272 -16.41 -19.57 -3.80
C ARG A 272 -15.39 -19.39 -4.90
N LEU A 273 -15.38 -20.22 -5.93
CA LEU A 273 -14.51 -20.00 -7.08
C LEU A 273 -14.85 -18.67 -7.75
N LEU A 274 -13.83 -17.88 -8.07
CA LEU A 274 -14.03 -16.60 -8.74
C LEU A 274 -14.35 -16.81 -10.23
N PRO A 275 -15.53 -16.36 -10.71
CA PRO A 275 -15.91 -16.57 -12.10
C PRO A 275 -14.93 -15.92 -13.08
N GLY A 276 -14.60 -16.64 -14.15
CA GLY A 276 -13.67 -16.20 -15.19
C GLY A 276 -12.21 -16.60 -14.95
N SER A 277 -11.84 -17.00 -13.72
CA SER A 277 -10.46 -17.41 -13.42
C SER A 277 -10.09 -18.74 -14.10
N ILE A 278 -11.01 -19.69 -14.14
CA ILE A 278 -10.81 -20.98 -14.82
C ILE A 278 -10.84 -20.77 -16.33
N GLN A 279 -11.71 -19.89 -16.83
CA GLN A 279 -11.71 -19.50 -18.25
C GLN A 279 -10.37 -18.89 -18.68
N ALA A 280 -9.81 -17.98 -17.87
CA ALA A 280 -8.52 -17.35 -18.15
C ALA A 280 -7.38 -18.38 -18.18
N ARG A 281 -7.36 -19.27 -17.18
CA ARG A 281 -6.43 -20.41 -17.09
C ARG A 281 -6.50 -21.27 -18.34
N GLY A 282 -7.69 -21.78 -18.67
CA GLY A 282 -7.90 -22.65 -19.83
C GLY A 282 -7.47 -22.02 -21.15
N GLU A 283 -7.83 -20.75 -21.39
CA GLU A 283 -7.44 -20.01 -22.60
C GLU A 283 -5.91 -19.81 -22.70
N ASN A 284 -5.24 -19.55 -21.58
CA ASN A 284 -3.77 -19.44 -21.55
C ASN A 284 -3.12 -20.81 -21.77
N VAL A 285 -3.51 -21.83 -21.01
CA VAL A 285 -2.89 -23.17 -21.02
C VAL A 285 -2.94 -23.78 -22.42
N ILE A 286 -4.10 -23.79 -23.09
CA ILE A 286 -4.21 -24.40 -24.44
C ILE A 286 -3.29 -23.69 -25.46
N ARG A 287 -3.13 -22.37 -25.36
CA ARG A 287 -2.27 -21.59 -26.26
C ARG A 287 -0.78 -21.85 -25.99
N VAL A 288 -0.41 -21.90 -24.72
CA VAL A 288 0.97 -22.19 -24.30
C VAL A 288 1.36 -23.62 -24.68
N VAL A 289 0.46 -24.59 -24.49
CA VAL A 289 0.67 -25.99 -24.93
C VAL A 289 0.86 -26.07 -26.44
N LYS A 290 -0.01 -25.43 -27.23
CA LYS A 290 0.17 -25.33 -28.69
C LYS A 290 1.54 -24.76 -29.03
N ALA A 291 1.94 -23.66 -28.40
CA ALA A 291 3.23 -23.04 -28.64
C ALA A 291 4.43 -23.94 -28.25
N PHE A 292 4.34 -24.66 -27.13
CA PHE A 292 5.38 -25.63 -26.74
C PHE A 292 5.48 -26.78 -27.72
N THR A 293 4.35 -27.38 -28.15
CA THR A 293 4.37 -28.49 -29.10
C THR A 293 4.89 -28.10 -30.49
N MET A 294 4.77 -26.82 -30.87
CA MET A 294 5.31 -26.30 -32.14
C MET A 294 6.78 -25.84 -32.05
N SER A 295 7.35 -25.79 -30.85
CA SER A 295 8.69 -25.25 -30.63
C SER A 295 9.78 -26.26 -31.02
N THR A 296 10.78 -25.79 -31.75
CA THR A 296 11.99 -26.57 -32.06
C THR A 296 12.96 -26.68 -30.88
N LYS A 297 12.72 -25.92 -29.79
CA LYS A 297 13.54 -25.95 -28.57
C LYS A 297 13.15 -27.06 -27.59
N ILE A 298 12.01 -27.74 -27.81
CA ILE A 298 11.60 -28.85 -26.95
C ILE A 298 12.57 -30.02 -27.13
N ARG A 299 13.13 -30.52 -26.03
CA ARG A 299 14.17 -31.56 -26.03
C ARG A 299 13.85 -32.59 -24.97
N ASN A 300 13.87 -33.88 -25.30
CA ASN A 300 13.68 -34.96 -24.33
C ASN A 300 14.88 -35.07 -23.36
N ALA A 301 14.83 -35.97 -22.39
CA ALA A 301 15.88 -36.08 -21.37
C ALA A 301 17.27 -36.37 -21.97
N TYR A 302 17.34 -37.29 -22.94
CA TYR A 302 18.59 -37.65 -23.61
C TYR A 302 19.19 -36.49 -24.42
N GLU A 303 18.34 -35.77 -25.16
CA GLU A 303 18.75 -34.58 -25.91
C GLU A 303 19.21 -33.45 -24.98
N ARG A 304 18.63 -33.32 -23.79
CA ARG A 304 19.09 -32.33 -22.79
C ARG A 304 20.42 -32.72 -22.16
N GLU A 305 20.62 -33.99 -21.81
CA GLU A 305 21.86 -34.50 -21.20
C GLU A 305 23.06 -34.48 -22.15
N SER A 306 22.82 -34.62 -23.47
CA SER A 306 23.86 -34.60 -24.50
C SER A 306 24.34 -33.18 -24.87
N LEU A 307 23.70 -32.13 -24.36
CA LEU A 307 24.16 -30.76 -24.60
C LEU A 307 25.45 -30.47 -23.82
N PRO A 308 26.41 -29.74 -24.41
CA PRO A 308 27.58 -29.32 -23.68
C PRO A 308 27.17 -28.43 -22.49
N VAL A 309 27.70 -28.74 -21.30
CA VAL A 309 27.49 -28.01 -20.03
C VAL A 309 27.72 -26.49 -20.17
N ASN A 310 28.46 -26.06 -21.21
CA ASN A 310 28.83 -24.68 -21.51
C ASN A 310 27.94 -23.94 -22.51
N ASP A 311 26.78 -24.46 -22.94
CA ASP A 311 25.85 -23.68 -23.78
C ASP A 311 25.05 -22.64 -22.95
N GLY A 312 25.77 -21.88 -22.10
CA GLY A 312 25.30 -20.95 -21.07
C GLY A 312 24.46 -19.76 -21.57
N LEU A 313 24.03 -19.78 -22.83
CA LEU A 313 23.07 -18.87 -23.43
C LEU A 313 21.63 -19.10 -22.94
N ASP A 314 21.25 -20.36 -22.64
CA ASP A 314 19.87 -20.69 -22.26
C ASP A 314 19.66 -20.86 -20.74
N ASN A 315 20.71 -20.86 -19.90
CA ASN A 315 20.61 -20.96 -18.43
C ASN A 315 20.35 -19.62 -17.70
N GLU A 316 20.31 -18.50 -18.43
CA GLU A 316 20.13 -17.19 -17.81
C GLU A 316 18.65 -16.92 -17.50
N ARG A 317 18.33 -16.54 -16.24
CA ARG A 317 16.98 -16.14 -15.85
C ARG A 317 16.59 -14.83 -16.57
N PRO A 318 15.50 -14.81 -17.35
CA PRO A 318 15.03 -13.60 -18.01
C PRO A 318 14.33 -12.69 -17.02
N ILE A 319 14.06 -11.46 -17.46
CA ILE A 319 13.17 -10.55 -16.75
C ILE A 319 11.83 -10.54 -17.48
N PHE A 320 10.76 -10.80 -16.73
CA PHE A 320 9.41 -10.73 -17.27
C PHE A 320 8.42 -10.22 -16.22
N PHE A 321 7.43 -9.44 -16.65
CA PHE A 321 6.35 -8.98 -15.79
C PHE A 321 5.13 -8.55 -16.59
N ASP A 322 3.92 -8.74 -16.06
CA ASP A 322 2.70 -8.21 -16.66
C ASP A 322 2.52 -6.74 -16.32
N TYR A 323 2.12 -5.90 -17.28
CA TYR A 323 1.69 -4.54 -16.99
C TYR A 323 0.16 -4.52 -16.82
N MET A 324 -0.31 -4.51 -15.57
CA MET A 324 -1.73 -4.48 -15.19
C MET A 324 -2.57 -5.63 -15.80
N SER A 325 -1.97 -6.79 -16.03
CA SER A 325 -2.54 -7.93 -16.77
C SER A 325 -2.95 -7.63 -18.22
N TRP A 326 -2.44 -6.57 -18.84
CA TRP A 326 -2.78 -6.20 -20.23
C TRP A 326 -1.85 -6.85 -21.25
N PHE A 327 -0.56 -6.88 -20.96
CA PHE A 327 0.49 -7.50 -21.77
C PHE A 327 1.67 -7.87 -20.88
N LEU A 328 2.48 -8.84 -21.32
CA LEU A 328 3.72 -9.20 -20.66
C LEU A 328 4.90 -8.47 -21.31
N ILE A 329 5.74 -7.85 -20.49
CA ILE A 329 7.06 -7.38 -20.90
C ILE A 329 8.04 -8.51 -20.65
N TYR A 330 8.90 -8.80 -21.63
CA TYR A 330 9.94 -9.81 -21.54
C TYR A 330 11.24 -9.27 -22.14
N TYR A 331 12.36 -9.50 -21.46
CA TYR A 331 13.69 -9.29 -22.05
C TYR A 331 14.72 -10.25 -21.45
N THR A 332 15.70 -10.61 -22.28
CA THR A 332 16.77 -11.54 -21.90
C THR A 332 17.69 -10.91 -20.86
N ARG A 333 18.43 -11.75 -20.14
CA ARG A 333 19.42 -11.28 -19.16
C ARG A 333 20.49 -10.38 -19.76
N ARG A 334 20.93 -10.64 -21.00
CA ARG A 334 21.85 -9.74 -21.73
C ARG A 334 21.25 -8.36 -21.98
N GLN A 335 19.99 -8.31 -22.42
CA GLN A 335 19.26 -7.04 -22.56
C GLN A 335 19.10 -6.36 -21.20
N ALA A 336 18.80 -7.11 -20.14
CA ALA A 336 18.71 -6.58 -18.79
C ALA A 336 20.01 -5.93 -18.33
N MET A 337 21.17 -6.54 -18.59
CA MET A 337 22.48 -5.97 -18.24
C MET A 337 22.69 -4.59 -18.89
N VAL A 338 22.34 -4.44 -20.16
CA VAL A 338 22.42 -3.15 -20.85
C VAL A 338 21.43 -2.15 -20.27
N LEU A 339 20.14 -2.51 -20.21
CA LEU A 339 19.06 -1.64 -19.77
C LEU A 339 19.26 -1.15 -18.33
N HIS A 340 19.66 -2.04 -17.41
CA HIS A 340 19.83 -1.73 -15.99
C HIS A 340 21.14 -0.96 -15.71
N SER A 341 22.13 -1.02 -16.62
CA SER A 341 23.37 -0.24 -16.50
C SER A 341 23.20 1.21 -16.95
N ILE A 342 22.30 1.49 -17.90
CA ILE A 342 22.09 2.84 -18.45
C ILE A 342 21.79 3.88 -17.37
N PRO A 343 20.83 3.67 -16.42
CA PRO A 343 20.57 4.65 -15.36
C PRO A 343 21.79 4.95 -14.49
N VAL A 344 22.62 3.96 -14.19
CA VAL A 344 23.85 4.14 -13.39
C VAL A 344 24.85 5.00 -14.15
N VAL A 345 25.05 4.72 -15.44
CA VAL A 345 25.92 5.53 -16.31
C VAL A 345 25.41 6.98 -16.39
N VAL A 346 24.09 7.18 -16.54
CA VAL A 346 23.48 8.52 -16.53
C VAL A 346 23.75 9.24 -15.21
N PHE A 347 23.56 8.58 -14.07
CA PHE A 347 23.79 9.16 -12.75
C PHE A 347 25.25 9.61 -12.55
N ILE A 348 26.22 8.82 -13.03
CA ILE A 348 27.65 9.13 -12.93
C ILE A 348 28.05 10.26 -13.88
N LEU A 349 27.55 10.25 -15.12
CA LEU A 349 27.99 11.20 -16.16
C LEU A 349 27.30 12.56 -16.09
N VAL A 350 26.05 12.63 -15.59
CA VAL A 350 25.26 13.85 -15.67
C VAL A 350 25.87 15.08 -14.96
N PRO A 351 26.58 14.99 -13.80
CA PRO A 351 27.26 16.16 -13.23
C PRO A 351 28.31 16.76 -14.17
N PHE A 352 29.03 15.89 -14.91
CA PHE A 352 30.04 16.31 -15.89
C PHE A 352 29.39 16.89 -17.13
N LEU A 353 28.32 16.28 -17.64
CA LEU A 353 27.58 16.82 -18.79
C LEU A 353 27.00 18.21 -18.49
N LEU A 354 26.53 18.43 -17.26
CA LEU A 354 25.91 19.69 -16.86
C LEU A 354 26.91 20.81 -16.58
N ARG A 355 28.12 20.50 -16.10
CA ARG A 355 29.04 21.51 -15.54
C ARG A 355 30.42 21.57 -16.21
N LEU A 356 30.90 20.50 -16.85
CA LEU A 356 32.28 20.41 -17.35
C LEU A 356 32.58 21.44 -18.44
N SER A 357 31.66 21.62 -19.40
CA SER A 357 31.82 22.55 -20.54
C SER A 357 31.82 24.02 -20.14
N HIS A 358 31.23 24.38 -18.99
CA HIS A 358 31.00 25.77 -18.59
C HIS A 358 31.80 26.21 -17.35
N LEU A 359 32.05 25.30 -16.41
CA LEU A 359 32.56 25.62 -15.07
C LEU A 359 33.75 24.72 -14.64
N GLY A 360 34.11 23.72 -15.44
CA GLY A 360 35.29 22.88 -15.25
C GLY A 360 35.10 21.67 -14.32
N PHE A 361 36.18 20.90 -14.18
CA PHE A 361 36.18 19.58 -13.54
C PHE A 361 35.80 19.62 -12.05
N TRP A 362 36.36 20.55 -11.28
CA TRP A 362 36.12 20.64 -9.83
C TRP A 362 34.66 21.01 -9.48
N CYS A 363 34.00 21.82 -10.31
CA CYS A 363 32.57 22.12 -10.15
C CYS A 363 31.70 20.89 -10.43
N SER A 364 32.10 20.06 -11.39
CA SER A 364 31.43 18.78 -11.69
C SER A 364 31.54 17.81 -10.51
N ILE A 365 32.71 17.74 -9.86
CA ILE A 365 32.90 16.95 -8.63
C ILE A 365 32.01 17.46 -7.49
N ALA A 366 31.97 18.78 -7.25
CA ALA A 366 31.11 19.35 -6.20
C ALA A 366 29.62 19.00 -6.45
N THR A 367 29.18 19.07 -7.71
CA THR A 367 27.82 18.67 -8.11
C THR A 367 27.56 17.19 -7.86
N PHE A 368 28.53 16.33 -8.19
CA PHE A 368 28.43 14.90 -7.90
C PHE A 368 28.35 14.63 -6.39
N CYS A 369 29.13 15.33 -5.56
CA CYS A 369 29.03 15.24 -4.10
C CYS A 369 27.63 15.64 -3.60
N ASP A 370 27.04 16.70 -4.14
CA ASP A 370 25.67 17.10 -3.79
C ASP A 370 24.66 16.00 -4.14
N PHE A 371 24.85 15.31 -5.27
CA PHE A 371 23.98 14.21 -5.67
C PHE A 371 24.12 13.00 -4.74
N ILE A 372 25.34 12.71 -4.28
CA ILE A 372 25.59 11.68 -3.26
C ILE A 372 24.92 12.04 -1.93
N ILE A 373 24.98 13.30 -1.48
CA ILE A 373 24.22 13.76 -0.31
C ILE A 373 22.72 13.53 -0.53
N GLY A 374 22.19 13.94 -1.69
CA GLY A 374 20.79 13.74 -2.05
C GLY A 374 20.38 12.26 -1.99
N LEU A 375 21.26 11.37 -2.46
CA LEU A 375 21.07 9.92 -2.42
C LEU A 375 21.02 9.41 -0.98
N LEU A 376 21.95 9.82 -0.12
CA LEU A 376 21.96 9.42 1.29
C LEU A 376 20.69 9.88 2.02
N PHE A 377 20.22 11.10 1.74
CA PHE A 377 18.96 11.61 2.29
C PHE A 377 17.75 10.81 1.81
N HIS A 378 17.71 10.44 0.52
CA HIS A 378 16.62 9.65 -0.04
C HIS A 378 16.60 8.23 0.53
N VAL A 379 17.77 7.58 0.59
CA VAL A 379 17.95 6.25 1.20
C VAL A 379 17.51 6.27 2.66
N THR A 380 17.94 7.28 3.43
CA THR A 380 17.52 7.45 4.83
C THR A 380 15.99 7.59 4.94
N GLY A 381 15.36 8.35 4.05
CA GLY A 381 13.90 8.47 4.00
C GLY A 381 13.21 7.13 3.73
N ILE A 382 13.71 6.35 2.78
CA ILE A 382 13.15 5.03 2.45
C ILE A 382 13.34 4.04 3.62
N LEU A 383 14.52 4.03 4.26
CA LEU A 383 14.75 3.21 5.45
C LEU A 383 13.79 3.58 6.59
N LEU A 384 13.57 4.88 6.83
CA LEU A 384 12.61 5.34 7.83
C LEU A 384 11.16 5.05 7.43
N ALA A 385 10.81 5.10 6.14
CA ALA A 385 9.49 4.74 5.64
C ALA A 385 9.14 3.26 5.89
N ILE A 386 10.15 2.39 6.05
CA ILE A 386 10.00 0.98 6.44
C ILE A 386 10.08 0.83 7.96
N LEU A 387 11.02 1.52 8.61
CA LEU A 387 11.27 1.37 10.05
C LEU A 387 10.17 1.97 10.93
N VAL A 388 9.64 3.15 10.58
CA VAL A 388 8.59 3.81 11.37
C VAL A 388 7.30 2.99 11.46
N PRO A 389 6.74 2.40 10.38
CA PRO A 389 5.57 1.53 10.50
C PRO A 389 5.89 0.23 11.28
N ILE A 390 7.12 -0.29 11.22
CA ILE A 390 7.55 -1.43 12.06
C ILE A 390 7.54 -1.05 13.54
N ILE A 391 8.12 0.09 13.90
CA ILE A 391 8.10 0.58 15.29
C ILE A 391 6.66 0.80 15.73
N PHE A 392 5.83 1.42 14.88
CA PHE A 392 4.41 1.62 15.15
C PHE A 392 3.67 0.29 15.38
N SER A 393 3.96 -0.75 14.57
CA SER A 393 3.32 -2.05 14.73
C SER A 393 3.68 -2.70 16.06
N ILE A 394 4.94 -2.66 16.48
CA ILE A 394 5.40 -3.19 17.77
C ILE A 394 4.79 -2.40 18.93
N VAL A 395 4.90 -1.07 18.91
CA VAL A 395 4.40 -0.20 19.98
C VAL A 395 2.88 -0.36 20.14
N ARG A 396 2.14 -0.38 19.04
CA ARG A 396 0.69 -0.62 19.04
C ARG A 396 0.35 -1.91 19.79
N LEU A 397 1.07 -2.99 19.52
CA LEU A 397 0.83 -4.30 20.15
C LEU A 397 1.11 -4.30 21.65
N LEU A 398 2.10 -3.54 22.11
CA LEU A 398 2.37 -3.37 23.55
C LEU A 398 1.21 -2.72 24.30
N PHE A 399 0.43 -1.85 23.64
CA PHE A 399 -0.73 -1.19 24.24
C PHE A 399 -2.05 -1.91 23.99
N SER A 400 -2.24 -2.52 22.82
CA SER A 400 -3.53 -3.11 22.44
C SER A 400 -3.62 -4.61 22.70
N SER A 401 -2.50 -5.35 22.75
CA SER A 401 -2.46 -6.82 22.85
C SER A 401 -3.21 -7.61 21.76
N HIS A 402 -3.77 -6.93 20.75
CA HIS A 402 -4.49 -7.52 19.61
C HIS A 402 -3.61 -7.50 18.36
N SER A 403 -3.03 -8.65 18.00
CA SER A 403 -2.28 -8.85 16.76
C SER A 403 -3.19 -9.20 15.59
N MET A 404 -2.70 -8.96 14.37
CA MET A 404 -3.35 -9.34 13.11
C MET A 404 -4.81 -8.87 12.99
N ASN A 405 -5.17 -7.73 13.59
CA ASN A 405 -6.52 -7.16 13.48
C ASN A 405 -6.93 -6.84 12.02
N TRP A 406 -5.96 -6.73 11.12
CA TRP A 406 -6.12 -6.59 9.68
C TRP A 406 -6.43 -7.90 8.94
N PHE A 407 -6.25 -9.08 9.55
CA PHE A 407 -6.46 -10.36 8.84
C PHE A 407 -7.90 -10.53 8.36
N GLY A 408 -8.89 -10.23 9.21
CA GLY A 408 -10.30 -10.26 8.79
C GLY A 408 -10.71 -9.08 7.90
N ASN A 409 -9.94 -7.99 7.90
CA ASN A 409 -10.24 -6.74 7.21
C ASN A 409 -8.96 -6.10 6.64
N PRO A 410 -8.47 -6.56 5.46
CA PRO A 410 -7.16 -6.17 4.93
C PRO A 410 -6.96 -4.66 4.79
N TYR A 411 -8.02 -3.90 4.50
CA TYR A 411 -7.98 -2.44 4.38
C TYR A 411 -7.46 -1.74 5.66
N LEU A 412 -7.63 -2.36 6.83
CA LEU A 412 -7.09 -1.85 8.10
C LEU A 412 -5.56 -1.80 8.10
N ALA A 413 -4.87 -2.76 7.47
CA ALA A 413 -3.40 -2.75 7.39
C ALA A 413 -2.91 -1.50 6.64
N TYR A 414 -3.56 -1.17 5.53
CA TYR A 414 -3.22 0.03 4.75
C TYR A 414 -3.45 1.31 5.57
N MET A 415 -4.60 1.43 6.25
CA MET A 415 -4.88 2.61 7.10
C MET A 415 -3.91 2.74 8.29
N MET A 416 -3.44 1.61 8.83
CA MET A 416 -2.51 1.60 9.96
C MET A 416 -1.08 1.94 9.54
N PHE A 417 -0.59 1.38 8.43
CA PHE A 417 0.84 1.39 8.12
C PHE A 417 1.25 2.37 7.02
N ILE A 418 0.33 2.80 6.13
CA ILE A 418 0.66 3.84 5.14
C ILE A 418 0.98 5.19 5.82
N PRO A 419 0.15 5.75 6.73
CA PRO A 419 0.46 7.04 7.34
C PRO A 419 1.82 7.10 8.06
N PRO A 420 2.19 6.17 8.95
CA PRO A 420 3.51 6.18 9.59
C PRO A 420 4.65 5.97 8.58
N SER A 421 4.42 5.21 7.50
CA SER A 421 5.40 5.10 6.41
C SER A 421 5.65 6.44 5.71
N VAL A 422 4.58 7.17 5.36
CA VAL A 422 4.69 8.51 4.77
C VAL A 422 5.40 9.47 5.71
N VAL A 423 5.10 9.43 7.01
CA VAL A 423 5.82 10.22 8.02
C VAL A 423 7.31 9.87 7.97
N GLY A 424 7.65 8.58 8.05
CA GLY A 424 9.04 8.10 7.97
C GLY A 424 9.78 8.60 6.73
N LEU A 425 9.13 8.55 5.57
CA LEU A 425 9.67 9.03 4.30
C LEU A 425 10.02 10.53 4.32
N LEU A 426 9.26 11.33 5.08
CA LEU A 426 9.40 12.78 5.14
C LEU A 426 10.30 13.27 6.28
N ILE A 427 10.66 12.42 7.27
CA ILE A 427 11.51 12.80 8.42
C ILE A 427 12.80 13.52 7.99
N PRO A 428 13.63 13.00 7.06
CA PRO A 428 14.89 13.65 6.69
C PRO A 428 14.70 15.09 6.19
N ARG A 429 13.54 15.39 5.61
CA ARG A 429 13.22 16.74 5.11
C ARG A 429 12.83 17.70 6.21
N PHE A 430 12.10 17.23 7.23
CA PHE A 430 11.67 18.07 8.33
C PHE A 430 12.79 18.34 9.33
N VAL A 431 13.65 17.35 9.57
CA VAL A 431 14.77 17.45 10.52
C VAL A 431 15.89 18.33 9.95
N TRP A 432 16.27 18.13 8.68
CA TRP A 432 17.31 18.92 8.02
C TRP A 432 16.71 19.95 7.08
N ARG A 433 16.26 21.07 7.67
CA ARG A 433 15.65 22.20 6.92
C ARG A 433 16.61 22.82 5.90
N SER A 434 17.90 22.89 6.23
CA SER A 434 18.96 23.38 5.34
C SER A 434 19.66 22.20 4.70
N PHE A 435 19.52 22.07 3.37
CA PHE A 435 20.19 21.03 2.61
C PHE A 435 21.67 21.40 2.41
N PRO A 436 22.62 20.55 2.83
CA PRO A 436 24.04 20.86 2.66
C PRO A 436 24.43 20.79 1.18
N LEU A 437 25.14 21.81 0.71
CA LEU A 437 25.66 21.91 -0.67
C LEU A 437 27.16 22.19 -0.65
N TYR A 438 27.90 21.46 -1.48
CA TYR A 438 29.29 21.71 -1.84
C TYR A 438 29.42 22.73 -2.98
N GLN A 439 28.41 22.82 -3.87
CA GLN A 439 28.39 23.85 -4.90
C GLN A 439 28.27 25.24 -4.28
N ASP A 440 29.08 26.18 -4.79
CA ASP A 440 28.93 27.61 -4.53
C ASP A 440 27.82 28.20 -5.42
N PRO A 441 26.67 28.62 -4.86
CA PRO A 441 25.54 29.13 -5.64
C PRO A 441 25.89 30.33 -6.52
N SER A 442 26.85 31.16 -6.07
CA SER A 442 27.29 32.35 -6.81
C SER A 442 28.04 31.98 -8.09
N ARG A 443 28.86 30.92 -8.05
CA ARG A 443 29.60 30.41 -9.22
C ARG A 443 28.70 29.74 -10.23
N VAL A 444 27.65 29.04 -9.78
CA VAL A 444 26.71 28.31 -10.64
C VAL A 444 25.54 29.21 -11.12
N LYS A 445 25.48 30.46 -10.65
CA LYS A 445 24.40 31.43 -10.97
C LYS A 445 23.00 30.83 -10.77
N SER A 446 22.84 30.06 -9.70
CA SER A 446 21.60 29.36 -9.36
C SER A 446 21.27 29.60 -7.90
N SER A 447 19.98 29.55 -7.54
CA SER A 447 19.57 29.67 -6.14
C SER A 447 19.92 28.40 -5.35
N VAL A 448 20.08 28.54 -4.03
CA VAL A 448 20.29 27.40 -3.11
C VAL A 448 19.15 26.39 -3.22
N GLU A 449 17.90 26.87 -3.38
CA GLU A 449 16.71 26.03 -3.54
C GLU A 449 16.73 25.24 -4.85
N GLU A 450 17.28 25.83 -5.92
CA GLU A 450 17.45 25.18 -7.21
C GLU A 450 18.42 24.01 -7.12
N LEU A 451 19.61 24.29 -6.60
CA LEU A 451 20.68 23.30 -6.41
C LEU A 451 20.28 22.19 -5.45
N ALA A 452 19.61 22.53 -4.34
CA ALA A 452 19.09 21.53 -3.40
C ALA A 452 18.01 20.64 -4.04
N GLY A 453 17.13 21.19 -4.87
CA GLY A 453 16.13 20.38 -5.58
C GLY A 453 16.75 19.49 -6.67
N GLU A 454 17.76 19.98 -7.38
CA GLU A 454 18.54 19.18 -8.34
C GLU A 454 19.26 18.02 -7.64
N ALA A 455 19.93 18.30 -6.52
CA ALA A 455 20.60 17.29 -5.71
C ALA A 455 19.64 16.21 -5.17
N ARG A 456 18.45 16.62 -4.68
CA ARG A 456 17.43 15.68 -4.21
C ARG A 456 16.88 14.81 -5.33
N PHE A 457 16.62 15.39 -6.50
CA PHE A 457 16.13 14.62 -7.65
C PHE A 457 17.17 13.60 -8.12
N TRP A 458 18.40 14.06 -8.41
CA TRP A 458 19.45 13.17 -8.91
C TRP A 458 19.91 12.17 -7.87
N GLY A 459 19.89 12.54 -6.60
CA GLY A 459 20.13 11.62 -5.49
C GLY A 459 19.07 10.52 -5.40
N ALA A 460 17.79 10.89 -5.53
CA ALA A 460 16.71 9.90 -5.61
C ALA A 460 16.89 9.01 -6.85
N PHE A 461 17.06 9.60 -8.05
CA PHE A 461 17.33 8.85 -9.28
C PHE A 461 18.52 7.89 -9.14
N GLY A 462 19.61 8.33 -8.52
CA GLY A 462 20.79 7.52 -8.26
C GLY A 462 20.48 6.29 -7.41
N GLN A 463 19.60 6.40 -6.41
CA GLN A 463 19.16 5.24 -5.63
C GLN A 463 18.43 4.23 -6.52
N TYR A 464 17.44 4.66 -7.31
CA TYR A 464 16.72 3.76 -8.22
C TYR A 464 17.67 3.15 -9.27
N ALA A 465 18.60 3.93 -9.79
CA ALA A 465 19.64 3.49 -10.72
C ALA A 465 20.55 2.41 -10.12
N LEU A 466 21.00 2.59 -8.87
CA LEU A 466 21.85 1.59 -8.21
C LEU A 466 21.05 0.33 -7.85
N MET A 467 19.80 0.47 -7.41
CA MET A 467 18.95 -0.69 -7.08
C MET A 467 18.63 -1.56 -8.28
N THR A 468 18.38 -0.96 -9.46
CA THR A 468 18.10 -1.75 -10.67
C THR A 468 19.27 -2.68 -11.05
N LEU A 469 20.51 -2.17 -10.96
CA LEU A 469 21.70 -2.96 -11.25
C LEU A 469 22.04 -3.90 -10.09
N GLY A 470 21.87 -3.45 -8.84
CA GLY A 470 22.13 -4.25 -7.64
C GLY A 470 21.30 -5.54 -7.58
N TYR A 471 19.99 -5.45 -7.83
CA TYR A 471 19.12 -6.63 -7.94
C TYR A 471 19.60 -7.57 -9.05
N LEU A 472 19.92 -7.01 -10.22
CA LEU A 472 20.36 -7.80 -11.36
C LEU A 472 21.64 -8.57 -11.02
N VAL A 473 22.68 -7.89 -10.51
CA VAL A 473 23.96 -8.50 -10.12
C VAL A 473 23.78 -9.54 -9.01
N ALA A 474 22.84 -9.35 -8.10
CA ALA A 474 22.48 -10.34 -7.07
C ALA A 474 21.75 -11.59 -7.62
N GLY A 475 21.47 -11.64 -8.93
CA GLY A 475 20.75 -12.73 -9.57
C GLY A 475 19.23 -12.65 -9.45
N LEU A 476 18.70 -11.52 -8.98
CA LEU A 476 17.28 -11.30 -8.75
C LEU A 476 16.60 -10.65 -9.96
N GLY A 477 15.36 -11.08 -10.23
CA GLY A 477 14.49 -10.58 -11.28
C GLY A 477 13.78 -9.27 -10.95
N GLY A 478 13.61 -8.89 -9.68
CA GLY A 478 12.81 -7.73 -9.26
C GLY A 478 13.37 -6.35 -9.59
N GLY A 479 14.60 -6.25 -10.10
CA GLY A 479 15.26 -4.98 -10.43
C GLY A 479 14.51 -4.12 -11.46
N PHE A 480 13.63 -4.73 -12.27
CA PHE A 480 12.85 -4.01 -13.28
C PHE A 480 11.93 -2.93 -12.71
N LEU A 481 11.45 -3.09 -11.47
CA LEU A 481 10.63 -2.08 -10.79
C LEU A 481 11.39 -0.76 -10.69
N TYR A 482 12.66 -0.83 -10.27
CA TYR A 482 13.54 0.33 -10.13
C TYR A 482 13.99 0.88 -11.48
N PHE A 483 14.24 0.00 -12.47
CA PHE A 483 14.52 0.42 -13.85
C PHE A 483 13.37 1.24 -14.42
N PHE A 484 12.13 0.76 -14.25
CA PHE A 484 10.93 1.40 -14.77
C PHE A 484 10.76 2.80 -14.18
N PHE A 485 10.92 2.98 -12.86
CA PHE A 485 10.95 4.33 -12.27
C PHE A 485 12.08 5.19 -12.79
N SER A 486 13.31 4.65 -12.88
CA SER A 486 14.46 5.43 -13.33
C SER A 486 14.20 6.05 -14.71
N ALA A 487 13.67 5.27 -15.65
CA ALA A 487 13.34 5.74 -16.99
C ALA A 487 12.28 6.88 -16.97
N PHE A 488 11.19 6.69 -16.21
CA PHE A 488 10.12 7.70 -16.15
C PHE A 488 10.47 8.90 -15.25
N MET A 489 11.39 8.76 -14.30
CA MET A 489 11.94 9.89 -13.53
C MET A 489 12.74 10.83 -14.42
N LEU A 490 13.51 10.32 -15.38
CA LEU A 490 14.20 11.17 -16.37
C LEU A 490 13.21 11.91 -17.25
N LEU A 491 12.16 11.23 -17.73
CA LEU A 491 11.09 11.85 -18.50
C LEU A 491 10.36 12.92 -17.68
N ALA A 492 10.01 12.61 -16.43
CA ALA A 492 9.38 13.54 -15.49
C ALA A 492 10.24 14.78 -15.24
N TRP A 493 11.54 14.60 -15.04
CA TRP A 493 12.47 15.71 -14.85
C TRP A 493 12.63 16.58 -16.08
N PHE A 494 12.65 15.97 -17.27
CA PHE A 494 12.66 16.70 -18.53
C PHE A 494 11.39 17.55 -18.71
N CYS A 495 10.21 16.93 -18.53
CA CYS A 495 8.92 17.64 -18.59
C CYS A 495 8.82 18.76 -17.55
N PHE A 496 9.28 18.50 -16.32
CA PHE A 496 9.35 19.50 -15.25
C PHE A 496 10.26 20.66 -15.65
N SER A 497 11.48 20.39 -16.11
CA SER A 497 12.46 21.41 -16.51
C SER A 497 11.95 22.32 -17.64
N LEU A 498 11.17 21.78 -18.58
CA LEU A 498 10.50 22.58 -19.62
C LEU A 498 9.36 23.43 -19.03
N SER A 499 8.54 22.84 -18.17
CA SER A 499 7.38 23.53 -17.58
C SER A 499 7.77 24.70 -16.69
N ILE A 500 8.89 24.61 -15.96
CA ILE A 500 9.36 25.66 -15.04
C ILE A 500 9.64 26.97 -15.81
N LYS A 501 10.11 26.88 -17.05
CA LYS A 501 10.36 28.06 -17.90
C LYS A 501 9.07 28.82 -18.24
N SER A 502 7.92 28.15 -18.23
CA SER A 502 6.63 28.72 -18.63
C SER A 502 5.74 29.07 -17.42
N PHE A 503 5.73 28.24 -16.39
CA PHE A 503 4.81 28.37 -15.25
C PHE A 503 5.50 28.68 -13.92
N GLY A 504 6.83 28.65 -13.87
CA GLY A 504 7.60 28.86 -12.64
C GLY A 504 7.69 27.60 -11.76
N ARG A 505 8.78 27.52 -10.98
CA ARG A 505 9.14 26.32 -10.19
C ARG A 505 8.10 25.92 -9.15
N HIS A 506 7.35 26.89 -8.64
CA HIS A 506 6.40 26.68 -7.56
C HIS A 506 4.96 26.45 -8.00
N SER A 507 4.71 26.44 -9.32
CA SER A 507 3.37 26.28 -9.86
C SER A 507 2.88 24.83 -9.75
N LEU A 508 1.59 24.67 -9.41
CA LEU A 508 0.89 23.38 -9.53
C LEU A 508 0.98 22.77 -10.93
N ARG A 509 1.05 23.60 -11.98
CA ARG A 509 1.18 23.12 -13.37
C ARG A 509 2.54 22.47 -13.60
N SER A 510 3.62 23.07 -13.09
CA SER A 510 4.94 22.46 -13.15
C SER A 510 5.01 21.18 -12.34
N ALA A 511 4.42 21.16 -11.14
CA ALA A 511 4.28 19.94 -10.35
C ALA A 511 3.54 18.83 -11.12
N ALA A 512 2.42 19.15 -11.77
CA ALA A 512 1.68 18.20 -12.59
C ALA A 512 2.51 17.66 -13.77
N CYS A 513 3.30 18.51 -14.43
CA CYS A 513 4.22 18.08 -15.50
C CYS A 513 5.32 17.11 -15.02
N TYR A 514 5.64 17.07 -13.73
CA TYR A 514 6.51 16.05 -13.15
C TYR A 514 5.74 14.77 -12.79
N ILE A 515 4.53 14.89 -12.22
CA ILE A 515 3.76 13.75 -11.73
C ILE A 515 3.15 12.93 -12.87
N ILE A 516 2.61 13.57 -13.91
CA ILE A 516 1.90 12.90 -15.00
C ILE A 516 2.76 11.81 -15.68
N PRO A 517 4.03 12.08 -16.05
CA PRO A 517 4.88 11.03 -16.59
C PRO A 517 5.12 9.87 -15.63
N LEU A 518 5.08 10.07 -14.30
CA LEU A 518 5.29 9.00 -13.32
C LEU A 518 4.06 8.11 -13.09
N LEU A 519 2.87 8.54 -13.54
CA LEU A 519 1.61 7.80 -13.29
C LEU A 519 1.66 6.33 -13.74
N PRO A 520 2.18 5.96 -14.92
CA PRO A 520 2.30 4.55 -15.32
C PRO A 520 3.08 3.70 -14.32
N CYS A 521 4.20 4.20 -13.79
CA CYS A 521 5.01 3.49 -12.82
C CYS A 521 4.32 3.39 -11.45
N ILE A 522 3.71 4.49 -11.00
CA ILE A 522 2.99 4.53 -9.72
C ILE A 522 1.80 3.58 -9.76
N LEU A 523 0.99 3.62 -10.83
CA LEU A 523 -0.14 2.71 -11.02
C LEU A 523 0.31 1.24 -11.02
N TYR A 524 1.42 0.94 -11.68
CA TYR A 524 1.97 -0.40 -11.71
C TYR A 524 2.42 -0.88 -10.32
N VAL A 525 3.14 -0.06 -9.55
CA VAL A 525 3.53 -0.43 -8.17
C VAL A 525 2.33 -0.57 -7.26
N VAL A 526 1.33 0.29 -7.38
CA VAL A 526 0.11 0.17 -6.58
C VAL A 526 -0.61 -1.14 -6.92
N TYR A 527 -0.66 -1.54 -8.20
CA TYR A 527 -1.20 -2.83 -8.63
C TYR A 527 -0.38 -4.01 -8.10
N PHE A 528 0.91 -4.08 -8.44
CA PHE A 528 1.80 -5.18 -8.05
C PHE A 528 1.98 -5.26 -6.54
N GLY A 529 2.26 -4.12 -5.90
CA GLY A 529 2.40 -4.00 -4.46
C GLY A 529 1.10 -4.30 -3.72
N GLY A 530 -0.05 -3.92 -4.28
CA GLY A 530 -1.36 -4.30 -3.76
C GLY A 530 -1.58 -5.81 -3.75
N VAL A 531 -1.29 -6.49 -4.86
CA VAL A 531 -1.35 -7.97 -4.97
C VAL A 531 -0.39 -8.62 -3.98
N LEU A 532 0.86 -8.13 -3.88
CA LEU A 532 1.86 -8.64 -2.96
C LEU A 532 1.45 -8.47 -1.49
N ILE A 533 0.95 -7.28 -1.11
CA ILE A 533 0.47 -7.02 0.26
C ILE A 533 -0.72 -7.91 0.58
N GLN A 534 -1.68 -8.05 -0.33
CA GLN A 534 -2.85 -8.91 -0.12
C GLN A 534 -2.44 -10.37 0.07
N PHE A 535 -1.57 -10.88 -0.80
CA PHE A 535 -1.02 -12.23 -0.69
C PHE A 535 -0.31 -12.44 0.65
N LEU A 536 0.52 -11.49 1.08
CA LEU A 536 1.23 -11.59 2.36
C LEU A 536 0.30 -11.48 3.56
N ILE A 537 -0.73 -10.63 3.52
CA ILE A 537 -1.77 -10.56 4.55
C ILE A 537 -2.40 -11.95 4.74
N GLU A 538 -2.78 -12.59 3.63
CA GLU A 538 -3.36 -13.94 3.65
C GLU A 538 -2.39 -14.98 4.23
N LYS A 539 -1.16 -15.05 3.69
CA LYS A 539 -0.18 -16.08 4.09
C LYS A 539 0.36 -15.86 5.51
N MET A 540 0.59 -14.62 5.93
CA MET A 540 1.07 -14.32 7.29
C MET A 540 0.01 -14.59 8.35
N GLY A 541 -1.27 -14.37 8.06
CA GLY A 541 -2.34 -14.76 8.97
C GLY A 541 -2.48 -16.28 9.14
N MET A 542 -2.20 -17.04 8.08
CA MET A 542 -2.25 -18.52 8.10
C MET A 542 -1.01 -19.18 8.72
N MET A 543 0.14 -18.51 8.69
CA MET A 543 1.37 -19.03 9.29
C MET A 543 1.24 -19.26 10.81
N GLY A 544 0.21 -18.69 11.43
CA GLY A 544 -0.07 -18.79 12.86
C GLY A 544 0.93 -18.01 13.71
N SER A 545 0.81 -18.11 15.02
CA SER A 545 1.76 -17.49 15.93
C SER A 545 2.99 -18.40 16.07
N LEU A 546 4.18 -17.89 15.74
CA LEU A 546 5.44 -18.48 16.20
C LEU A 546 5.41 -18.66 17.74
N PRO A 547 6.26 -19.52 18.33
CA PRO A 547 6.32 -19.65 19.78
C PRO A 547 6.53 -18.28 20.47
N PRO A 548 5.88 -18.03 21.62
CA PRO A 548 6.18 -16.85 22.43
C PRO A 548 7.67 -16.75 22.76
N PRO A 549 8.24 -15.53 22.86
CA PRO A 549 7.58 -14.23 22.84
C PRO A 549 7.40 -13.60 21.45
N TYR A 550 7.82 -14.26 20.37
CA TYR A 550 7.94 -13.62 19.04
C TYR A 550 6.67 -13.70 18.18
N GLY A 551 5.83 -14.71 18.39
CA GLY A 551 4.74 -15.02 17.45
C GLY A 551 3.61 -14.00 17.34
N TYR A 552 3.38 -13.17 18.35
CA TYR A 552 2.29 -12.20 18.28
C TYR A 552 2.66 -10.91 17.54
N PHE A 553 3.93 -10.65 17.23
CA PHE A 553 4.34 -9.43 16.52
C PHE A 553 4.92 -9.65 15.14
N VAL A 554 5.45 -10.83 14.83
CA VAL A 554 6.13 -11.09 13.55
C VAL A 554 5.22 -10.85 12.34
N PRO A 555 3.96 -11.34 12.28
CA PRO A 555 3.07 -11.05 11.16
C PRO A 555 2.83 -9.55 10.96
N ASP A 556 2.55 -8.81 12.04
CA ASP A 556 2.35 -7.36 12.01
C ASP A 556 3.61 -6.60 11.57
N VAL A 557 4.80 -7.05 11.99
CA VAL A 557 6.09 -6.47 11.56
C VAL A 557 6.32 -6.70 10.06
N ILE A 558 6.08 -7.91 9.56
CA ILE A 558 6.28 -8.24 8.14
C ILE A 558 5.30 -7.43 7.27
N VAL A 559 4.02 -7.40 7.63
CA VAL A 559 3.00 -6.63 6.89
C VAL A 559 3.32 -5.13 6.93
N ALA A 560 3.71 -4.59 8.08
CA ALA A 560 4.11 -3.19 8.22
C ALA A 560 5.36 -2.86 7.38
N ALA A 561 6.36 -3.74 7.37
CA ALA A 561 7.59 -3.57 6.61
C ALA A 561 7.32 -3.53 5.09
N ILE A 562 6.47 -4.43 4.60
CA ILE A 562 6.15 -4.52 3.17
C ILE A 562 5.26 -3.37 2.73
N ILE A 563 4.25 -2.98 3.53
CA ILE A 563 3.48 -1.75 3.25
C ILE A 563 4.40 -0.54 3.25
N GLY A 564 5.36 -0.47 4.18
CA GLY A 564 6.38 0.56 4.20
C GLY A 564 7.23 0.58 2.93
N ALA A 565 7.69 -0.58 2.47
CA ALA A 565 8.48 -0.72 1.25
C ALA A 565 7.69 -0.30 0.00
N VAL A 566 6.46 -0.80 -0.17
CA VAL A 566 5.58 -0.45 -1.30
C VAL A 566 5.20 1.04 -1.27
N THR A 567 4.91 1.60 -0.10
CA THR A 567 4.61 3.04 0.07
C THR A 567 5.82 3.88 -0.32
N SER A 568 7.01 3.48 0.14
CA SER A 568 8.27 4.17 -0.17
C SER A 568 8.62 4.11 -1.66
N LEU A 569 8.35 2.98 -2.34
CA LEU A 569 8.56 2.82 -3.78
C LEU A 569 7.55 3.66 -4.59
N SER A 570 6.32 3.79 -4.09
CA SER A 570 5.25 4.54 -4.75
C SER A 570 5.42 6.06 -4.61
N LEU A 571 5.74 6.53 -3.39
CA LEU A 571 5.79 7.95 -3.06
C LEU A 571 7.22 8.52 -3.07
N GLY A 572 8.24 7.68 -2.94
CA GLY A 572 9.65 8.05 -2.98
C GLY A 572 10.01 8.92 -4.19
N PRO A 573 9.62 8.55 -5.43
CA PRO A 573 9.92 9.36 -6.62
C PRO A 573 9.26 10.74 -6.59
N LEU A 574 8.20 10.92 -5.81
CA LEU A 574 7.51 12.20 -5.64
C LEU A 574 8.16 13.08 -4.57
N VAL A 575 8.94 12.49 -3.65
CA VAL A 575 9.60 13.22 -2.57
C VAL A 575 10.36 14.43 -3.08
N PRO A 576 11.22 14.38 -4.12
CA PRO A 576 11.92 15.55 -4.66
C PRO A 576 11.03 16.79 -4.89
N LEU A 577 9.76 16.60 -5.24
CA LEU A 577 8.78 17.66 -5.53
C LEU A 577 8.11 18.27 -4.28
N ILE A 578 8.03 17.53 -3.16
CA ILE A 578 7.30 17.94 -1.95
C ILE A 578 7.91 19.24 -1.39
N GLY A 579 7.07 20.20 -0.99
CA GLY A 579 7.53 21.49 -0.43
C GLY A 579 7.80 22.60 -1.45
N ASN A 580 7.56 22.37 -2.75
CA ASN A 580 7.74 23.40 -3.78
C ASN A 580 6.47 24.18 -4.12
N CYS A 581 5.28 23.84 -3.62
CA CYS A 581 4.05 24.52 -4.05
C CYS A 581 3.74 25.77 -3.20
N LYS A 582 3.68 26.94 -3.85
CA LYS A 582 3.21 28.21 -3.26
C LYS A 582 1.70 28.44 -3.46
N ASP A 583 1.09 27.71 -4.39
CA ASP A 583 -0.32 27.87 -4.79
C ASP A 583 -1.31 27.12 -3.85
N ALA A 584 -0.83 26.37 -2.86
CA ALA A 584 -1.69 25.78 -1.83
C ALA A 584 -2.08 26.88 -0.84
N PRO A 585 -3.40 27.15 -0.63
CA PRO A 585 -3.82 28.31 0.13
C PRO A 585 -3.32 28.21 1.57
N LYS A 586 -2.70 29.29 2.08
CA LYS A 586 -2.25 29.35 3.47
C LYS A 586 -3.44 29.46 4.40
N ARG A 587 -3.54 28.59 5.39
CA ARG A 587 -4.61 28.66 6.38
C ARG A 587 -4.13 29.45 7.59
N VAL A 588 -4.80 30.57 7.82
CA VAL A 588 -4.49 31.50 8.91
C VAL A 588 -5.72 31.64 9.80
N ILE A 589 -5.52 31.55 11.11
CA ILE A 589 -6.50 31.99 12.09
C ILE A 589 -6.11 33.41 12.49
N PHE A 590 -7.02 34.35 12.27
CA PHE A 590 -6.90 35.75 12.66
C PHE A 590 -7.97 36.05 13.70
N GLN A 591 -7.57 36.13 14.96
CA GLN A 591 -8.48 36.35 16.07
C GLN A 591 -8.29 37.74 16.65
N HIS A 592 -9.37 38.51 16.81
CA HIS A 592 -9.35 39.75 17.58
C HIS A 592 -9.81 39.47 19.01
N THR A 593 -8.88 39.39 19.96
CA THR A 593 -9.17 39.13 21.37
C THR A 593 -9.39 40.43 22.12
N ILE A 594 -10.56 40.55 22.77
CA ILE A 594 -10.99 41.72 23.52
C ILE A 594 -11.25 41.28 24.95
N GLN A 595 -10.44 41.76 25.89
CA GLN A 595 -10.63 41.48 27.30
C GLN A 595 -11.43 42.61 27.94
N THR A 596 -12.45 42.24 28.70
CA THR A 596 -13.39 43.16 29.34
C THR A 596 -13.47 42.90 30.84
N ASP A 597 -13.67 43.97 31.60
CA ASP A 597 -13.95 43.95 33.03
C ASP A 597 -15.15 44.86 33.31
N VAL A 598 -16.19 44.29 33.93
CA VAL A 598 -17.48 44.96 34.21
C VAL A 598 -18.00 45.77 33.00
N GLY A 599 -17.94 45.19 31.79
CA GLY A 599 -18.42 45.81 30.56
C GLY A 599 -17.53 46.93 29.97
N ARG A 600 -16.31 47.13 30.50
CA ARG A 600 -15.29 48.03 29.92
C ARG A 600 -14.15 47.23 29.32
N ILE A 601 -13.59 47.70 28.21
CA ILE A 601 -12.43 47.07 27.56
C ILE A 601 -11.17 47.38 28.37
N VAL A 602 -10.44 46.34 28.76
CA VAL A 602 -9.20 46.41 29.56
C VAL A 602 -7.98 46.10 28.70
N ASP A 603 -8.11 45.16 27.77
CA ASP A 603 -7.07 44.79 26.80
C ASP A 603 -7.71 44.46 25.45
N SER A 604 -6.99 44.70 24.36
CA SER A 604 -7.41 44.36 23.00
C SER A 604 -6.18 44.01 22.19
N ALA A 605 -6.23 42.88 21.49
CA ALA A 605 -5.11 42.38 20.71
C ALA A 605 -5.54 41.56 19.50
N PHE A 606 -4.71 41.56 18.45
CA PHE A 606 -4.81 40.65 17.33
C PHE A 606 -3.89 39.45 17.55
N ASP A 607 -4.48 38.26 17.53
CA ASP A 607 -3.79 36.99 17.57
C ASP A 607 -3.75 36.37 16.17
N ILE A 608 -2.55 36.04 15.67
CA ILE A 608 -2.38 35.45 14.34
C ILE A 608 -1.67 34.12 14.44
N SER A 609 -2.30 33.06 13.95
CA SER A 609 -1.78 31.70 13.96
C SER A 609 -1.77 31.13 12.54
N VAL A 610 -0.63 30.58 12.11
CA VAL A 610 -0.54 29.83 10.84
C VAL A 610 -0.70 28.34 11.12
N LEU A 611 -1.61 27.70 10.41
CA LEU A 611 -1.89 26.25 10.54
C LEU A 611 -0.96 25.38 9.69
N ASP A 612 -0.30 25.97 8.70
CA ASP A 612 0.58 25.26 7.76
C ASP A 612 2.06 25.20 8.20
N SER A 613 2.85 24.45 7.43
CA SER A 613 4.28 24.23 7.68
C SER A 613 5.16 25.50 7.61
N ASN A 614 4.78 26.50 6.82
CA ASN A 614 5.53 27.76 6.70
C ASN A 614 5.22 28.70 7.89
N SER A 615 6.21 29.49 8.31
CA SER A 615 6.10 30.38 9.49
C SER A 615 5.34 31.68 9.19
N LEU A 616 4.94 32.40 10.24
CA LEU A 616 4.44 33.79 10.16
C LEU A 616 5.41 34.72 9.42
N ILE A 617 6.72 34.48 9.53
CA ILE A 617 7.75 35.23 8.79
C ILE A 617 7.56 35.06 7.28
N PHE A 618 7.20 33.86 6.82
CA PHE A 618 6.91 33.64 5.41
C PHE A 618 5.69 34.44 4.95
N LEU A 619 4.63 34.48 5.78
CA LEU A 619 3.42 35.26 5.51
C LEU A 619 3.77 36.75 5.38
N PHE A 620 4.44 37.33 6.37
CA PHE A 620 4.79 38.76 6.35
C PHE A 620 5.79 39.13 5.25
N LYS A 621 6.72 38.24 4.91
CA LYS A 621 7.63 38.45 3.77
C LYS A 621 6.89 38.58 2.44
N HIS A 622 5.76 37.88 2.26
CA HIS A 622 5.01 37.85 1.01
C HIS A 622 3.71 38.66 1.05
N ALA A 623 3.34 39.20 2.22
CA ALA A 623 2.23 40.11 2.44
C ALA A 623 2.69 41.26 3.36
N PRO A 624 3.59 42.14 2.88
CA PRO A 624 4.21 43.17 3.70
C PRO A 624 3.20 44.22 4.20
N GLU A 625 2.09 44.41 3.48
CA GLU A 625 1.00 45.31 3.85
C GLU A 625 0.36 44.92 5.19
N ILE A 626 0.24 43.62 5.47
CA ILE A 626 -0.29 43.10 6.74
C ILE A 626 0.68 43.42 7.89
N ALA A 627 1.97 43.20 7.68
CA ALA A 627 2.99 43.50 8.68
C ALA A 627 3.03 45.00 9.00
N SER A 628 2.90 45.85 7.97
CA SER A 628 2.83 47.30 8.13
C SER A 628 1.60 47.74 8.91
N GLU A 629 0.42 47.19 8.63
CA GLU A 629 -0.83 47.56 9.33
C GLU A 629 -0.85 47.09 10.79
N LEU A 630 -0.14 45.99 11.10
CA LEU A 630 0.06 45.50 12.47
C LEU A 630 1.22 46.20 13.20
N GLU A 631 1.83 47.24 12.61
CA GLU A 631 2.98 47.97 13.15
C GLU A 631 4.19 47.05 13.48
N ILE A 632 4.34 45.94 12.74
CA ILE A 632 5.44 44.98 12.89
C ILE A 632 6.67 45.50 12.12
N GLY A 633 7.63 46.08 12.86
CA GLY A 633 8.87 46.62 12.30
C GLY A 633 9.96 45.57 11.98
N PRO A 634 11.07 45.98 11.33
CA PRO A 634 12.18 45.10 10.96
C PRO A 634 12.94 44.50 12.16
N ASP A 635 12.81 45.09 13.35
CA ASP A 635 13.41 44.61 14.60
C ASP A 635 12.56 43.55 15.34
N PHE A 636 11.42 43.14 14.76
CA PHE A 636 10.53 42.14 15.36
C PHE A 636 11.15 40.74 15.31
N SER A 637 11.52 40.19 16.47
CA SER A 637 11.96 38.80 16.61
C SER A 637 10.81 37.93 17.12
N LEU A 638 10.64 36.75 16.51
CA LEU A 638 9.70 35.74 17.01
C LEU A 638 10.09 35.22 18.40
N GLU A 639 11.35 35.41 18.82
CA GLU A 639 11.86 35.02 20.15
C GLU A 639 11.49 36.01 21.25
N THR A 640 11.18 37.27 20.91
CA THR A 640 10.78 38.33 21.86
C THR A 640 9.29 38.67 21.80
N ALA A 641 8.55 38.11 20.83
CA ALA A 641 7.10 38.24 20.75
C ALA A 641 6.43 37.58 21.97
N ASP A 642 5.39 38.23 22.51
CA ASP A 642 4.64 37.69 23.66
C ASP A 642 3.88 36.44 23.21
N LEU A 643 4.50 35.28 23.45
CA LEU A 643 3.93 33.99 23.12
C LEU A 643 2.77 33.71 24.08
N SER A 644 1.62 33.34 23.52
CA SER A 644 0.48 32.85 24.29
C SER A 644 0.94 31.70 25.20
N ARG A 645 0.93 31.90 26.53
CA ARG A 645 1.26 30.86 27.50
C ARG A 645 0.10 29.85 27.58
N ARG A 646 0.37 28.58 27.27
CA ARG A 646 -0.59 27.45 27.38
C ARG A 646 -1.27 27.34 28.75
N GLU A 647 -0.65 27.91 29.79
CA GLU A 647 -1.11 27.86 31.18
C GLU A 647 -2.34 28.74 31.46
N ARG A 648 -2.67 29.71 30.59
CA ARG A 648 -3.93 30.50 30.69
C ARG A 648 -5.09 29.84 29.94
N TRP A 649 -5.20 28.52 30.07
CA TRP A 649 -6.19 27.73 29.36
C TRP A 649 -7.59 27.95 29.98
N MET A 650 -8.35 28.90 29.43
CA MET A 650 -9.80 28.82 29.49
C MET A 650 -10.18 27.82 28.43
N ALA A 651 -10.92 26.76 28.76
CA ALA A 651 -10.99 25.51 28.02
C ALA A 651 -11.23 25.56 26.49
N ILE A 652 -11.53 26.72 25.88
CA ILE A 652 -11.62 26.91 24.41
C ILE A 652 -11.00 28.25 23.91
N TYR A 653 -10.57 29.21 24.76
CA TYR A 653 -10.17 30.57 24.28
C TYR A 653 -8.94 31.20 24.97
N PRO A 654 -8.15 32.01 24.23
CA PRO A 654 -8.25 32.29 22.79
C PRO A 654 -7.80 31.08 21.94
N LEU A 655 -8.47 30.82 20.81
CA LEU A 655 -8.21 29.65 19.94
C LEU A 655 -6.76 29.63 19.42
N SER A 656 -6.18 30.82 19.23
CA SER A 656 -4.77 31.00 18.89
C SER A 656 -3.82 30.34 19.90
N SER A 657 -4.21 30.17 21.17
CA SER A 657 -3.42 29.50 22.20
C SER A 657 -3.29 27.99 22.03
N LEU A 658 -4.11 27.37 21.17
CA LEU A 658 -3.99 25.95 20.83
C LEU A 658 -2.80 25.66 19.90
N PHE A 659 -2.29 26.69 19.21
CA PHE A 659 -1.25 26.56 18.20
C PHE A 659 0.10 27.08 18.72
N SER A 660 1.18 26.36 18.43
CA SER A 660 2.54 26.68 18.90
C SER A 660 3.22 27.83 18.15
N ARG A 661 2.53 28.50 17.22
CA ARG A 661 3.06 29.51 16.30
C ARG A 661 2.12 30.71 16.18
N SER A 662 1.75 31.27 17.33
CA SER A 662 0.83 32.39 17.43
C SER A 662 1.57 33.62 17.91
N ILE A 663 1.34 34.75 17.26
CA ILE A 663 1.78 36.07 17.75
C ILE A 663 0.58 36.82 18.29
N LYS A 664 0.78 37.57 19.37
CA LYS A 664 -0.20 38.51 19.92
C LYS A 664 0.33 39.93 19.70
N VAL A 665 -0.46 40.79 19.04
CA VAL A 665 -0.13 42.18 18.75
C VAL A 665 -1.18 43.10 19.39
N PRO A 666 -0.80 44.13 20.16
CA PRO A 666 -1.76 45.08 20.73
C PRO A 666 -2.63 45.76 19.66
N ALA A 667 -3.92 45.92 19.95
CA ALA A 667 -4.90 46.52 19.04
C ALA A 667 -5.61 47.72 19.70
N LYS A 668 -5.94 48.74 18.91
CA LYS A 668 -6.65 49.93 19.41
C LYS A 668 -8.10 49.58 19.73
N SER A 669 -8.62 50.10 20.85
CA SER A 669 -9.96 49.75 21.36
C SER A 669 -11.05 50.76 21.00
N ASP A 670 -10.69 51.92 20.43
CA ASP A 670 -11.59 53.05 20.21
C ASP A 670 -12.74 52.74 19.24
N ALA A 671 -12.47 51.91 18.23
CA ALA A 671 -13.44 51.49 17.22
C ALA A 671 -14.49 50.48 17.73
N ILE A 672 -14.16 49.71 18.76
CA ILE A 672 -15.08 48.72 19.34
C ILE A 672 -16.20 49.44 20.09
N LEU A 673 -15.86 50.51 20.82
CA LEU A 673 -16.78 51.31 21.64
C LEU A 673 -17.74 52.16 20.79
N SER A 674 -17.38 52.52 19.55
CA SER A 674 -18.25 53.24 18.64
C SER A 674 -19.33 52.34 18.01
N LYS A 675 -19.01 51.05 17.83
CA LYS A 675 -19.87 50.06 17.16
C LYS A 675 -20.77 49.29 18.14
N TYR A 676 -20.23 48.85 19.29
CA TYR A 676 -21.01 48.10 20.28
C TYR A 676 -21.37 48.96 21.49
N ARG A 677 -22.67 49.14 21.71
CA ARG A 677 -23.20 49.93 22.83
C ARG A 677 -23.13 49.19 24.17
N TYR A 678 -23.27 47.87 24.14
CA TYR A 678 -23.18 47.00 25.30
C TYR A 678 -22.33 45.77 24.94
N LEU A 679 -21.29 45.51 25.74
CA LEU A 679 -20.45 44.32 25.60
C LEU A 679 -21.06 43.14 26.37
N PRO A 680 -20.67 41.89 26.04
CA PRO A 680 -21.09 40.73 26.81
C PRO A 680 -20.76 40.92 28.28
N HIS A 681 -21.75 40.73 29.14
CA HIS A 681 -21.55 40.88 30.57
C HIS A 681 -22.44 39.94 31.38
N LEU A 682 -21.95 39.62 32.57
CA LEU A 682 -22.61 38.78 33.54
C LEU A 682 -22.95 39.62 34.77
N SER A 683 -24.20 39.58 35.21
CA SER A 683 -24.67 40.37 36.35
C SER A 683 -25.53 39.53 37.29
N SER A 684 -25.62 39.94 38.56
CA SER A 684 -26.55 39.35 39.52
C SER A 684 -27.87 40.11 39.49
N TYR A 685 -28.98 39.40 39.22
CA TYR A 685 -30.31 40.03 39.11
C TYR A 685 -31.15 39.88 40.39
N LYS A 686 -30.70 39.07 41.36
CA LYS A 686 -31.34 38.89 42.68
C LYS A 686 -30.28 38.68 43.77
N PRO A 687 -30.55 39.12 45.01
CA PRO A 687 -29.67 38.83 46.15
C PRO A 687 -29.45 37.31 46.29
N PRO A 688 -28.24 36.87 46.66
CA PRO A 688 -27.97 35.45 46.86
C PRO A 688 -28.83 34.91 48.00
N MET A 689 -29.39 33.72 47.80
CA MET A 689 -30.19 33.04 48.81
C MET A 689 -29.29 32.07 49.57
N ILE A 690 -29.19 32.22 50.89
CA ILE A 690 -28.42 31.33 51.75
C ILE A 690 -29.39 30.34 52.38
N SER A 691 -29.13 29.04 52.23
CA SER A 691 -29.92 27.98 52.85
C SER A 691 -29.48 27.75 54.31
N ASP A 692 -30.36 27.18 55.12
CA ASP A 692 -30.07 26.81 56.52
C ASP A 692 -28.92 25.79 56.66
N VAL A 693 -28.54 25.14 55.55
CA VAL A 693 -27.45 24.14 55.46
C VAL A 693 -26.13 24.77 55.00
N GLY A 694 -26.08 26.10 54.83
CA GLY A 694 -24.89 26.85 54.44
C GLY A 694 -24.59 26.87 52.93
N SER A 695 -25.48 26.34 52.08
CA SER A 695 -25.37 26.51 50.62
C SER A 695 -25.83 27.90 50.19
N ARG A 696 -25.15 28.50 49.20
CA ARG A 696 -25.49 29.80 48.65
C ARG A 696 -25.90 29.66 47.18
N ARG A 697 -27.07 30.18 46.84
CA ARG A 697 -27.56 30.23 45.46
C ARG A 697 -27.40 31.63 44.88
N VAL A 698 -26.60 31.74 43.83
CA VAL A 698 -26.35 33.00 43.10
C VAL A 698 -27.21 33.01 41.85
N TYR A 699 -27.96 34.09 41.64
CA TYR A 699 -28.87 34.27 40.50
C TYR A 699 -28.22 35.19 39.47
N LEU A 700 -27.88 34.65 38.31
CA LEU A 700 -27.07 35.31 37.30
C LEU A 700 -27.86 35.54 36.01
N GLU A 701 -27.64 36.70 35.41
CA GLU A 701 -28.13 37.08 34.09
C GLU A 701 -26.92 37.33 33.18
N PHE A 702 -26.82 36.55 32.11
CA PHE A 702 -25.82 36.70 31.07
C PHE A 702 -26.42 37.37 29.84
N SER A 703 -25.87 38.52 29.47
CA SER A 703 -26.24 39.24 28.26
C SER A 703 -25.13 39.15 27.23
N LEU A 704 -25.48 38.80 25.99
CA LEU A 704 -24.57 38.87 24.84
C LEU A 704 -24.36 40.32 24.34
N GLY A 705 -25.05 41.29 24.92
CA GLY A 705 -24.92 42.70 24.55
C GLY A 705 -25.40 42.98 23.13
N SER A 706 -24.64 43.78 22.39
CA SER A 706 -24.95 44.23 21.03
C SER A 706 -24.18 43.48 19.93
N LEU A 707 -23.63 42.31 20.24
CA LEU A 707 -22.90 41.48 19.27
C LEU A 707 -23.81 41.04 18.11
N GLU A 708 -23.25 40.98 16.90
CA GLU A 708 -24.04 40.80 15.67
C GLU A 708 -24.14 39.31 15.25
N GLU A 709 -23.03 38.55 15.25
CA GLU A 709 -22.95 37.19 14.72
C GLU A 709 -22.33 36.21 15.75
N VAL A 710 -22.99 36.06 16.90
CA VAL A 710 -22.50 35.18 17.98
C VAL A 710 -22.57 33.71 17.58
N TRP A 711 -21.40 33.08 17.45
CA TRP A 711 -21.29 31.65 17.14
C TRP A 711 -21.44 30.77 18.38
N VAL A 712 -20.74 31.13 19.46
CA VAL A 712 -20.75 30.37 20.72
C VAL A 712 -20.38 31.28 21.89
N ALA A 713 -21.04 31.04 23.03
CA ALA A 713 -20.64 31.56 24.33
C ALA A 713 -20.28 30.38 25.26
N VAL A 714 -19.24 30.56 26.06
CA VAL A 714 -18.73 29.56 27.00
C VAL A 714 -18.59 30.20 28.37
N LEU A 715 -19.10 29.50 29.39
CA LEU A 715 -18.90 29.85 30.80
C LEU A 715 -18.02 28.77 31.44
N ASN A 716 -16.84 29.16 31.91
CA ASN A 716 -16.00 28.33 32.75
C ASN A 716 -16.25 28.71 34.21
N ILE A 717 -16.83 27.79 34.99
CA ILE A 717 -17.24 28.04 36.37
C ILE A 717 -16.30 27.27 37.29
N THR A 718 -15.46 27.99 38.01
CA THR A 718 -14.49 27.43 38.95
C THR A 718 -14.91 27.71 40.39
N GLY A 719 -14.92 26.68 41.23
CA GLY A 719 -15.23 26.83 42.66
C GLY A 719 -16.11 25.71 43.21
N PRO A 720 -16.67 25.89 44.42
CA PRO A 720 -17.39 24.86 45.17
C PRO A 720 -18.83 24.62 44.66
N LEU A 721 -19.00 24.42 43.36
CA LEU A 721 -20.31 24.25 42.71
C LEU A 721 -20.93 22.90 43.10
N SER A 722 -22.14 22.94 43.66
CA SER A 722 -22.90 21.74 44.07
C SER A 722 -24.15 21.50 43.24
N SER A 723 -24.70 22.54 42.59
CA SER A 723 -25.79 22.41 41.61
C SER A 723 -25.88 23.65 40.73
N TRP A 724 -26.66 23.57 39.65
CA TRP A 724 -26.93 24.68 38.73
C TRP A 724 -28.31 24.52 38.10
N SER A 725 -28.81 25.54 37.40
CA SER A 725 -30.11 25.48 36.71
C SER A 725 -30.04 24.90 35.28
N PHE A 726 -28.88 24.42 34.86
CA PHE A 726 -28.67 23.82 33.53
C PHE A 726 -28.83 22.31 33.59
N ALA A 727 -29.03 21.67 32.42
CA ALA A 727 -28.95 20.21 32.25
C ALA A 727 -29.71 19.41 33.34
N GLU A 728 -30.98 19.77 33.59
CA GLU A 728 -31.83 19.11 34.62
C GLU A 728 -31.23 19.11 36.04
N ASN A 729 -30.43 20.13 36.36
CA ASN A 729 -29.68 20.30 37.60
C ASN A 729 -28.60 19.24 37.84
N VAL A 730 -28.18 18.52 36.79
CA VAL A 730 -27.10 17.53 36.84
C VAL A 730 -25.78 18.18 36.45
N LEU A 731 -24.77 18.06 37.33
CA LEU A 731 -23.42 18.54 37.05
C LEU A 731 -22.62 17.49 36.25
N PRO A 732 -21.87 17.89 35.21
CA PRO A 732 -20.90 17.02 34.56
C PRO A 732 -19.71 16.76 35.52
N ALA A 733 -18.89 15.76 35.18
CA ALA A 733 -17.64 15.53 35.91
C ALA A 733 -16.74 16.78 35.80
N PRO A 734 -16.21 17.32 36.93
CA PRO A 734 -15.36 18.50 36.89
C PRO A 734 -13.97 18.19 36.35
N GLU A 735 -13.32 19.18 35.76
CA GLU A 735 -11.87 19.14 35.50
C GLU A 735 -11.10 19.77 36.66
N VAL A 736 -9.98 19.16 37.03
CA VAL A 736 -9.09 19.64 38.10
C VAL A 736 -7.67 19.75 37.54
N ILE A 737 -7.19 20.99 37.36
CA ILE A 737 -5.83 21.25 36.88
C ILE A 737 -4.91 21.48 38.07
N GLY A 738 -3.82 20.73 38.17
CA GLY A 738 -2.74 20.96 39.16
C GLY A 738 -3.18 20.88 40.63
N GLY A 739 -4.27 20.16 40.94
CA GLY A 739 -4.84 20.11 42.30
C GLY A 739 -5.63 21.35 42.71
N GLY A 740 -5.97 22.23 41.76
CA GLY A 740 -6.82 23.40 41.96
C GLY A 740 -8.30 23.07 42.21
N PRO A 741 -9.15 24.09 42.44
CA PRO A 741 -10.59 23.90 42.60
C PRO A 741 -11.23 23.29 41.33
N PRO A 742 -12.32 22.50 41.46
CA PRO A 742 -13.00 21.91 40.31
C PRO A 742 -13.59 22.98 39.39
N SER A 743 -13.50 22.74 38.09
CA SER A 743 -14.03 23.61 37.05
C SER A 743 -15.08 22.91 36.19
N TYR A 744 -16.13 23.65 35.82
CA TYR A 744 -17.26 23.16 35.05
C TYR A 744 -17.46 24.03 33.81
N ILE A 745 -17.60 23.40 32.63
CA ILE A 745 -17.74 24.11 31.36
C ILE A 745 -19.18 24.03 30.89
N CYS A 746 -19.79 25.19 30.67
CA CYS A 746 -21.10 25.31 30.03
C CYS A 746 -20.93 25.96 28.65
N ARG A 747 -21.31 25.24 27.59
CA ARG A 747 -21.33 25.76 26.22
C ARG A 747 -22.75 26.12 25.83
N LEU A 748 -22.90 27.30 25.27
CA LEU A 748 -24.19 27.83 24.89
C LEU A 748 -24.12 28.32 23.44
N SER A 749 -25.03 27.82 22.61
CA SER A 749 -25.06 28.06 21.15
C SER A 749 -26.35 28.74 20.71
N GLY A 750 -26.24 29.76 19.86
CA GLY A 750 -27.36 30.45 19.24
C GLY A 750 -27.49 31.92 19.66
N ALA A 751 -27.93 32.76 18.74
CA ALA A 751 -28.22 34.17 18.99
C ALA A 751 -29.58 34.31 19.69
N GLY A 752 -29.57 34.38 21.03
CA GLY A 752 -30.77 34.66 21.80
C GLY A 752 -31.06 36.16 21.85
N GLN A 753 -32.25 36.61 21.42
CA GLN A 753 -32.70 38.00 21.63
C GLN A 753 -32.99 38.34 23.11
N LYS A 754 -32.91 37.34 24.01
CA LYS A 754 -33.17 37.49 25.44
C LYS A 754 -31.91 37.13 26.23
N ASN A 755 -31.63 37.90 27.28
CA ASN A 755 -30.61 37.56 28.25
C ASN A 755 -30.90 36.17 28.86
N TRP A 756 -29.84 35.43 29.16
CA TRP A 756 -29.95 34.12 29.78
C TRP A 756 -29.90 34.25 31.29
N THR A 757 -30.97 33.82 31.95
CA THR A 757 -31.05 33.80 33.39
C THR A 757 -30.84 32.38 33.89
N PHE A 758 -29.97 32.22 34.87
CA PHE A 758 -29.65 30.94 35.49
C PHE A 758 -29.28 31.12 36.95
N TRP A 759 -29.16 30.02 37.67
CA TRP A 759 -28.65 30.05 39.04
C TRP A 759 -27.56 29.01 39.23
N LEU A 760 -26.60 29.33 40.09
CA LEU A 760 -25.51 28.46 40.53
C LEU A 760 -25.61 28.29 42.04
N GLU A 761 -25.50 27.05 42.51
CA GLU A 761 -25.51 26.74 43.93
C GLU A 761 -24.11 26.28 44.37
N ALA A 762 -23.53 26.98 45.34
CA ALA A 762 -22.26 26.64 45.95
C ALA A 762 -22.46 26.08 47.36
N ASN A 763 -21.70 25.04 47.72
CA ASN A 763 -21.79 24.38 49.03
C ASN A 763 -20.89 25.02 50.11
N SER A 764 -20.24 26.16 49.82
CA SER A 764 -19.43 26.90 50.78
C SER A 764 -19.41 28.41 50.48
N SER A 765 -18.81 29.18 51.39
CA SER A 765 -18.61 30.62 51.26
C SER A 765 -17.46 31.02 50.32
N ALA A 766 -16.72 30.06 49.75
CA ALA A 766 -15.65 30.36 48.81
C ALA A 766 -16.22 30.95 47.50
N HIS A 767 -15.42 31.80 46.85
CA HIS A 767 -15.81 32.50 45.64
C HIS A 767 -16.12 31.54 44.48
N LEU A 768 -17.13 31.89 43.68
CA LEU A 768 -17.37 31.29 42.38
C LEU A 768 -16.74 32.21 41.35
N VAL A 769 -15.72 31.72 40.66
CA VAL A 769 -15.06 32.44 39.57
C VAL A 769 -15.71 31.97 38.27
N ILE A 770 -16.24 32.91 37.50
CA ILE A 770 -16.90 32.64 36.22
C ILE A 770 -16.17 33.40 35.14
N GLU A 771 -15.48 32.65 34.29
CA GLU A 771 -14.84 33.20 33.12
C GLU A 771 -15.76 33.02 31.91
N VAL A 772 -16.01 34.12 31.23
CA VAL A 772 -16.94 34.18 30.09
C VAL A 772 -16.13 34.39 28.83
N GLY A 773 -16.33 33.53 27.84
CA GLY A 773 -15.81 33.67 26.49
C GLY A 773 -16.92 33.70 25.46
N VAL A 774 -16.92 34.68 24.56
CA VAL A 774 -17.91 34.79 23.47
C VAL A 774 -17.20 34.99 22.14
N VAL A 775 -17.55 34.18 21.14
CA VAL A 775 -17.08 34.37 19.76
C VAL A 775 -18.14 35.06 18.92
N ASP A 776 -17.77 36.22 18.39
CA ASP A 776 -18.51 36.93 17.36
C ASP A 776 -17.78 36.74 16.03
N GLN A 777 -18.46 36.20 15.03
CA GLN A 777 -17.89 36.07 13.67
C GLN A 777 -17.85 37.42 12.94
N TYR A 778 -18.57 38.42 13.46
CA TYR A 778 -18.46 39.78 12.99
C TYR A 778 -17.11 40.41 13.39
N LEU A 779 -16.49 41.11 12.44
CA LEU A 779 -15.23 41.83 12.63
C LEU A 779 -15.46 43.33 12.58
N VAL A 780 -14.91 44.06 13.54
CA VAL A 780 -15.02 45.51 13.63
C VAL A 780 -13.88 46.18 12.86
N ASP A 781 -14.20 47.23 12.09
CA ASP A 781 -13.30 48.22 11.49
C ASP A 781 -11.87 47.71 11.15
N GLN A 782 -10.92 47.90 12.07
CA GLN A 782 -9.50 47.56 11.89
C GLN A 782 -9.28 46.06 11.66
N ALA A 783 -10.02 45.18 12.33
CA ALA A 783 -9.93 43.74 12.14
C ALA A 783 -10.45 43.33 10.75
N ALA A 784 -11.54 43.94 10.29
CA ALA A 784 -12.09 43.73 8.94
C ALA A 784 -11.13 44.24 7.86
N LYS A 785 -10.50 45.41 8.09
CA LYS A 785 -9.46 45.96 7.22
C LYS A 785 -8.26 45.02 7.11
N ILE A 786 -7.72 44.54 8.23
CA ILE A 786 -6.59 43.60 8.24
C ILE A 786 -6.96 42.29 7.54
N LYS A 787 -8.15 41.73 7.79
CA LYS A 787 -8.65 40.56 7.04
C LYS A 787 -8.64 40.82 5.52
N GLY A 788 -9.05 42.01 5.08
CA GLY A 788 -9.07 42.40 3.68
C GLY A 788 -7.70 42.58 3.03
N LEU A 789 -6.62 42.68 3.80
CA LEU A 789 -5.24 42.78 3.31
C LEU A 789 -4.59 41.41 3.07
N PHE A 790 -5.25 40.32 3.46
CA PHE A 790 -4.75 38.98 3.17
C PHE A 790 -4.87 38.67 1.67
N PRO A 791 -3.78 38.21 1.02
CA PRO A 791 -3.82 37.84 -0.39
C PRO A 791 -4.78 36.68 -0.66
N ASP A 792 -5.29 36.57 -1.89
CA ASP A 792 -6.21 35.50 -2.32
C ASP A 792 -5.65 34.07 -2.17
N TRP A 793 -4.32 33.92 -2.04
CA TRP A 793 -3.67 32.64 -1.73
C TRP A 793 -3.65 32.32 -0.23
N VAL A 794 -4.30 33.11 0.62
CA VAL A 794 -4.46 32.85 2.06
C VAL A 794 -5.94 32.65 2.37
N ASP A 795 -6.28 31.49 2.90
CA ASP A 795 -7.57 31.18 3.50
C ASP A 795 -7.57 31.62 4.97
N VAL A 796 -8.36 32.64 5.29
CA VAL A 796 -8.35 33.30 6.60
C VAL A 796 -9.65 33.01 7.35
N ILE A 797 -9.54 32.27 8.45
CA ILE A 797 -10.60 32.13 9.43
C ILE A 797 -10.44 33.28 10.42
N ALA A 798 -11.38 34.23 10.38
CA ALA A 798 -11.32 35.44 11.20
C ALA A 798 -12.56 35.62 12.06
N PHE A 799 -12.36 35.97 13.34
CA PHE A 799 -13.43 36.22 14.31
C PHE A 799 -12.94 37.06 15.49
N SER A 800 -13.87 37.65 16.23
CA SER A 800 -13.62 38.39 17.46
C SER A 800 -13.96 37.53 18.67
N SER A 801 -13.15 37.58 19.72
CA SER A 801 -13.38 36.86 20.98
C SER A 801 -13.41 37.82 22.15
N TYR A 802 -14.52 37.82 22.89
CA TYR A 802 -14.71 38.63 24.09
C TYR A 802 -14.48 37.77 25.32
N LEU A 803 -13.56 38.20 26.17
CA LEU A 803 -13.19 37.50 27.41
C LEU A 803 -13.49 38.40 28.61
N SER A 804 -14.12 37.86 29.64
CA SER A 804 -14.31 38.54 30.93
C SER A 804 -14.23 37.57 32.08
N ASN A 805 -13.85 38.07 33.26
CA ASN A 805 -13.80 37.29 34.49
C ASN A 805 -14.68 37.96 35.55
N TYR A 806 -15.50 37.16 36.22
CA TYR A 806 -16.40 37.60 37.28
C TYR A 806 -16.19 36.75 38.53
N VAL A 807 -16.24 37.40 39.69
CA VAL A 807 -16.13 36.74 40.99
C VAL A 807 -17.41 37.01 41.77
N PHE A 808 -18.11 35.93 42.16
CA PHE A 808 -19.37 35.98 42.91
C PHE A 808 -19.29 35.30 44.26
#